data_AF-A0A0C9ZG79-F1
#
_entry.id   AF-A0A0C9ZG79-F1
#
_cell.length_a   1.000
_cell.length_b   1.000
_cell.length_c   1.000
_cell.angle_alpha   90.00
_cell.angle_beta   90.00
_cell.angle_gamma   90.00
#
_symmetry.space_group_name_H-M   'P 1'
#
loop_
_entity.id
_entity.type
_entity.pdbx_description
1 polymer ?
#
loop_
_entity_poly.entity_id
_entity_poly.type
_entity_poly.pdbx_seq_one_letter_code
_entity_poly.pdbx_strand_id
1 'polypeptide(L)'
;MLDHCSISHRGGVVLWSRSFTPEASHVASSATSPVNSLIREALIEGRTAEQKYEKDGYAVKWTFFNDLELIFVVAYQRILQLAYVDDLLTAMKALFIKLFEPFLTTFVASLHAMNTGNSTPSSKNGDTSWNFAKAFDGWDGVFDKLLKTFEDKAAQERKSRFRPQARAIQVESESPSEDDSTVPTESPDVTQDEQQIARNVQALKNRLRGRGGRHGGRVAPRADSGASGPNSESESGKRKTKSKTQRKWGDEVPTESDMATLDFSLDKPDAGMDGRLASDLRSLVDSASLGTRTKDGLYEVKDWDFGNNGDASVIAKALTREASQRSTSSLGALGSLFARLTGSKVLTEQDLKPVLEGMKQHLMKKNVAKEIADKVCESVGEGLVGKKVGGFQTTSNTVRSALSASLTSILTPKTSTDLLLSIRTKLSSPSQRRVPYSITFVGVNGVGKSTNLSKVCFWLIQNNLRVLIAACDTFRSGAVEQLRVHVRNLSMLGVDGATDSKGRVELFEKGYGKDAAAIAKEAIAHAKENGFDVVLIDTAGRMQDNEPLMRALAKLVTVNSPDKILFVGEALVGNEAVDQLTKFDRALRDFSSASSGKSRGIDGMLVTKWDTVDDKVGAALSMTYVTGQPIIFVGCGQTYTDLRQLRVDSVVQAILSD
;
A
#
# COMPACT_ATOMS: atom_id res chain seq x y z
N MET A 1 27.17 -15.35 22.40
CA MET A 1 26.61 -14.81 23.65
C MET A 1 25.51 -13.84 23.29
N LEU A 2 24.50 -13.71 24.16
CA LEU A 2 23.46 -12.70 24.00
C LEU A 2 24.01 -11.32 24.37
N ASP A 3 23.54 -10.27 23.71
CA ASP A 3 23.95 -8.90 24.02
C ASP A 3 22.94 -8.21 24.92
N HIS A 4 21.64 -8.38 24.64
CA HIS A 4 20.56 -7.72 25.37
C HIS A 4 19.27 -8.53 25.40
N CYS A 5 18.56 -8.50 26.52
CA CYS A 5 17.21 -9.06 26.70
C CYS A 5 16.30 -8.03 27.38
N SER A 6 15.04 -7.93 26.95
CA SER A 6 14.07 -7.03 27.57
C SER A 6 12.65 -7.61 27.56
N ILE A 7 11.89 -7.30 28.60
CA ILE A 7 10.46 -7.56 28.72
C ILE A 7 9.77 -6.21 28.86
N SER A 8 8.81 -5.92 27.98
CA SER A 8 8.10 -4.65 27.95
C SER A 8 6.62 -4.84 27.69
N HIS A 9 5.81 -3.87 28.08
CA HIS A 9 4.38 -3.79 27.76
C HIS A 9 4.19 -3.06 26.41
N ARG A 10 3.16 -3.44 25.63
CA ARG A 10 2.84 -2.78 24.34
C ARG A 10 2.63 -1.27 24.45
N GLY A 11 2.22 -0.79 25.62
CA GLY A 11 2.13 0.64 25.96
C GLY A 11 3.48 1.36 26.15
N GLY A 12 4.62 0.72 25.88
CA GLY A 12 5.95 1.34 25.93
C GLY A 12 6.64 1.30 27.31
N VAL A 13 6.06 0.61 28.29
CA VAL A 13 6.66 0.47 29.63
C VAL A 13 7.63 -0.71 29.65
N VAL A 14 8.89 -0.47 29.97
CA VAL A 14 9.89 -1.54 30.17
C VAL A 14 9.72 -2.11 31.58
N LEU A 15 9.41 -3.41 31.66
CA LEU A 15 9.21 -4.13 32.92
C LEU A 15 10.53 -4.67 33.47
N TRP A 16 11.38 -5.20 32.58
CA TRP A 16 12.69 -5.74 32.92
C TRP A 16 13.62 -5.63 31.70
N SER A 17 14.89 -5.35 31.93
CA SER A 17 15.91 -5.33 30.88
C SER A 17 17.26 -5.70 31.43
N ARG A 18 18.05 -6.45 30.65
CA ARG A 18 19.40 -6.86 31.00
C ARG A 18 20.32 -6.83 29.81
N SER A 19 21.50 -6.25 29.99
CA SER A 19 22.58 -6.21 28.99
C SER A 19 23.76 -7.01 29.50
N PHE A 20 24.38 -7.81 28.63
CA PHE A 20 25.47 -8.73 29.02
C PHE A 20 26.86 -8.20 28.65
N THR A 21 26.93 -7.11 27.89
CA THR A 21 28.18 -6.40 27.58
C THR A 21 28.06 -4.91 27.92
N PRO A 22 29.17 -4.25 28.33
CA PRO A 22 29.18 -2.81 28.57
C PRO A 22 28.76 -2.02 27.32
N GLU A 23 29.23 -2.43 26.15
CA GLU A 23 28.85 -1.84 24.86
C GLU A 23 27.35 -1.97 24.59
N ALA A 24 26.76 -3.15 24.82
CA ALA A 24 25.31 -3.34 24.66
C ALA A 24 24.48 -2.50 25.65
N SER A 25 24.99 -2.25 26.86
CA SER A 25 24.30 -1.40 27.85
C SER A 25 24.20 0.06 27.39
N HIS A 26 25.29 0.59 26.82
CA HIS A 26 25.30 1.93 26.23
C HIS A 26 24.40 2.01 24.99
N VAL A 27 24.48 1.01 24.11
CA VAL A 27 23.65 0.94 22.90
C VAL A 27 22.15 0.81 23.24
N ALA A 28 21.78 0.00 24.24
CA ALA A 28 20.39 -0.18 24.66
C ALA A 28 19.73 1.12 25.18
N SER A 29 20.53 1.99 25.83
CA SER A 29 20.09 3.31 26.32
C SER A 29 20.08 4.41 25.24
N SER A 30 20.67 4.14 24.07
CA SER A 30 20.80 5.11 22.98
C SER A 30 19.57 5.15 22.07
N ALA A 31 19.40 6.26 21.34
CA ALA A 31 18.37 6.39 20.30
C ALA A 31 18.53 5.35 19.16
N THR A 32 19.75 4.83 18.98
CA THR A 32 20.16 3.78 18.04
C THR A 32 20.05 2.36 18.61
N SER A 33 19.36 2.17 19.74
CA SER A 33 19.14 0.85 20.33
C SER A 33 18.43 -0.09 19.33
N PRO A 34 18.92 -1.33 19.14
CA PRO A 34 18.26 -2.35 18.31
C PRO A 34 16.81 -2.61 18.74
N VAL A 35 16.52 -2.49 20.04
CA VAL A 35 15.15 -2.63 20.59
C VAL A 35 14.29 -1.42 20.21
N ASN A 36 14.85 -0.21 20.25
CA ASN A 36 14.13 1.00 19.81
C ASN A 36 13.89 1.00 18.29
N SER A 37 14.82 0.49 17.50
CA SER A 37 14.64 0.28 16.06
C SER A 37 13.57 -0.76 15.77
N LEU A 38 13.57 -1.89 16.49
CA LEU A 38 12.49 -2.89 16.42
C LEU A 38 11.13 -2.26 16.75
N ILE A 39 11.04 -1.45 17.80
CA ILE A 39 9.79 -0.81 18.19
C ILE A 39 9.30 0.14 17.08
N ARG A 40 10.17 1.00 16.54
CA ARG A 40 9.82 1.99 15.51
C ARG A 40 9.46 1.37 14.16
N GLU A 41 10.18 0.33 13.74
CA GLU A 41 10.16 -0.18 12.37
C GLU A 41 9.44 -1.52 12.22
N ALA A 42 9.32 -2.35 13.27
CA ALA A 42 8.65 -3.65 13.16
C ALA A 42 7.35 -3.71 13.98
N LEU A 43 7.40 -3.29 15.25
CA LEU A 43 6.24 -3.39 16.16
C LEU A 43 5.18 -2.32 15.87
N ILE A 44 5.58 -1.10 15.53
CA ILE A 44 4.67 0.00 15.14
C ILE A 44 4.23 -0.12 13.66
N GLU A 45 4.90 -0.92 12.83
CA GLU A 45 4.50 -1.17 11.44
C GLU A 45 3.44 -2.26 11.27
N GLY A 46 3.05 -2.97 12.34
CA GLY A 46 2.07 -4.06 12.25
C GLY A 46 2.56 -5.24 11.42
N ARG A 47 3.85 -5.29 11.09
CA ARG A 47 4.51 -6.37 10.36
C ARG A 47 4.95 -7.47 11.34
N THR A 48 4.00 -8.03 12.08
CA THR A 48 4.29 -9.04 13.13
C THR A 48 4.58 -10.44 12.58
N ALA A 49 4.34 -10.68 11.30
CA ALA A 49 4.46 -12.01 10.68
C ALA A 49 5.90 -12.56 10.67
N GLU A 50 6.92 -11.70 10.71
CA GLU A 50 8.32 -12.13 10.76
C GLU A 50 8.88 -11.95 12.17
N GLN A 51 9.10 -13.02 12.94
CA GLN A 51 9.66 -12.99 14.31
C GLN A 51 11.17 -12.74 14.36
N LYS A 52 11.73 -12.10 13.33
CA LYS A 52 13.17 -11.85 13.19
C LYS A 52 13.38 -10.53 12.47
N TYR A 53 14.25 -9.68 13.01
CA TYR A 53 14.62 -8.39 12.46
C TYR A 53 16.14 -8.25 12.47
N GLU A 54 16.72 -7.82 11.35
CA GLU A 54 18.16 -7.65 11.20
C GLU A 54 18.48 -6.20 10.85
N LYS A 55 19.30 -5.54 11.68
CA LYS A 55 19.75 -4.17 11.43
C LYS A 55 21.08 -3.88 12.14
N ASP A 56 21.95 -3.12 11.48
CA ASP A 56 23.23 -2.63 12.01
C ASP A 56 24.12 -3.74 12.61
N GLY A 57 24.10 -4.93 12.00
CA GLY A 57 24.90 -6.08 12.44
C GLY A 57 24.32 -6.87 13.62
N TYR A 58 23.15 -6.48 14.13
CA TYR A 58 22.40 -7.22 15.16
C TYR A 58 21.25 -8.01 14.55
N ALA A 59 20.98 -9.17 15.13
CA ALA A 59 19.77 -9.94 14.94
C ALA A 59 18.90 -9.81 16.20
N VAL A 60 17.64 -9.43 16.00
CA VAL A 60 16.65 -9.26 17.06
C VAL A 60 15.51 -10.23 16.84
N LYS A 61 15.14 -10.96 17.88
CA LYS A 61 14.00 -11.89 17.90
C LYS A 61 13.06 -11.55 19.05
N TRP A 62 11.77 -11.82 18.88
CA TRP A 62 10.78 -11.50 19.90
C TRP A 62 9.62 -12.50 19.93
N THR A 63 8.91 -12.55 21.06
CA THR A 63 7.63 -13.25 21.21
C THR A 63 6.65 -12.40 22.00
N PHE A 64 5.35 -12.61 21.76
CA PHE A 64 4.28 -11.89 22.44
C PHE A 64 3.57 -12.77 23.47
N PHE A 65 3.02 -12.11 24.48
CA PHE A 65 1.97 -12.66 25.31
C PHE A 65 0.78 -11.71 25.31
N ASN A 66 -0.23 -12.03 24.48
CA ASN A 66 -1.31 -11.09 24.16
C ASN A 66 -2.31 -10.85 25.31
N ASP A 67 -2.53 -11.81 26.21
CA ASP A 67 -3.51 -11.66 27.31
C ASP A 67 -3.13 -10.50 28.25
N LEU A 68 -1.82 -10.25 28.42
CA LEU A 68 -1.28 -9.15 29.24
C LEU A 68 -0.51 -8.12 28.42
N GLU A 69 -0.66 -8.15 27.09
CA GLU A 69 -0.02 -7.22 26.15
C GLU A 69 1.52 -7.07 26.34
N LEU A 70 2.21 -8.18 26.62
CA LEU A 70 3.66 -8.20 26.87
C LEU A 70 4.46 -8.58 25.63
N ILE A 71 5.67 -8.01 25.53
CA ILE A 71 6.66 -8.21 24.48
C ILE A 71 7.96 -8.68 25.12
N PHE A 72 8.46 -9.83 24.68
CA PHE A 72 9.73 -10.41 25.10
C PHE A 72 10.71 -10.28 23.93
N VAL A 73 11.84 -9.60 24.13
CA VAL A 73 12.82 -9.29 23.07
C VAL A 73 14.20 -9.79 23.46
N VAL A 74 14.92 -10.37 22.50
CA VAL A 74 16.31 -10.80 22.61
C VAL A 74 17.10 -10.26 21.42
N ALA A 75 18.23 -9.61 21.68
CA ALA A 75 19.15 -9.07 20.68
C ALA A 75 20.56 -9.68 20.84
N TYR A 76 21.17 -10.03 19.72
CA TYR A 76 22.51 -10.62 19.64
C TYR A 76 23.20 -10.26 18.31
N GLN A 77 24.53 -10.31 18.26
CA GLN A 77 25.27 -10.09 17.01
C GLN A 77 24.87 -11.09 15.92
N ARG A 78 24.59 -10.60 14.71
CA ARG A 78 24.14 -11.40 13.57
C ARG A 78 25.11 -12.53 13.18
N ILE A 79 26.41 -12.31 13.41
CA ILE A 79 27.45 -13.33 13.14
C ILE A 79 27.28 -14.59 14.01
N LEU A 80 26.57 -14.47 15.13
CA LEU A 80 26.30 -15.56 16.05
C LEU A 80 24.98 -16.24 15.65
N GLN A 81 25.05 -17.40 15.00
CA GLN A 81 23.85 -18.24 14.76
C GLN A 81 23.47 -18.97 16.06
N LEU A 82 22.68 -18.31 16.90
CA LEU A 82 22.19 -18.84 18.18
C LEU A 82 20.84 -19.55 17.98
N ALA A 83 20.88 -20.86 17.71
CA ALA A 83 19.67 -21.67 17.48
C ALA A 83 18.76 -21.80 18.71
N TYR A 84 19.30 -21.62 19.92
CA TYR A 84 18.54 -21.76 21.18
C TYR A 84 17.65 -20.57 21.53
N VAL A 85 17.72 -19.47 20.77
CA VAL A 85 17.03 -18.21 21.13
C VAL A 85 15.50 -18.36 21.10
N ASP A 86 14.95 -19.15 20.18
CA ASP A 86 13.49 -19.35 20.07
C ASP A 86 12.94 -20.16 21.26
N ASP A 87 13.67 -21.22 21.64
CA ASP A 87 13.35 -22.01 22.84
C ASP A 87 13.50 -21.19 24.12
N LEU A 88 14.55 -20.35 24.20
CA LEU A 88 14.79 -19.46 25.32
C LEU A 88 13.66 -18.44 25.47
N LEU A 89 13.24 -17.79 24.38
CA LEU A 89 12.11 -16.85 24.39
C LEU A 89 10.82 -17.52 24.85
N THR A 90 10.57 -18.75 24.40
CA THR A 90 9.38 -19.53 24.77
C THR A 90 9.39 -19.89 26.26
N ALA A 91 10.52 -20.39 26.76
CA ALA A 91 10.67 -20.76 28.16
C ALA A 91 10.68 -19.53 29.09
N MET A 92 11.32 -18.45 28.66
CA MET A 92 11.34 -17.15 29.37
C MET A 92 9.92 -16.62 29.53
N LYS A 93 9.13 -16.61 28.45
CA LYS A 93 7.72 -16.23 28.47
C LYS A 93 6.93 -17.07 29.48
N ALA A 94 7.00 -18.40 29.37
CA ALA A 94 6.23 -19.31 30.22
C ALA A 94 6.57 -19.16 31.72
N LEU A 95 7.86 -19.05 32.05
CA LEU A 95 8.31 -18.91 33.44
C LEU A 95 7.99 -17.54 34.03
N PHE A 96 8.21 -16.46 33.26
CA PHE A 96 7.94 -15.10 33.72
C PHE A 96 6.46 -14.92 34.07
N ILE A 97 5.57 -15.39 33.19
CA ILE A 97 4.13 -15.30 33.42
C ILE A 97 3.75 -16.14 34.63
N LYS A 98 4.21 -17.40 34.71
CA LYS A 98 3.87 -18.29 35.83
C LYS A 98 4.28 -17.72 37.20
N LEU A 99 5.40 -17.01 37.27
CA LEU A 99 5.89 -16.44 38.52
C LEU A 99 5.19 -15.14 38.91
N PHE A 100 4.81 -14.31 37.93
CA PHE A 100 4.38 -12.93 38.18
C PHE A 100 2.96 -12.60 37.70
N GLU A 101 2.16 -13.59 37.29
CA GLU A 101 0.78 -13.40 36.79
C GLU A 101 -0.11 -12.52 37.69
N PRO A 102 -0.14 -12.69 39.04
CA PRO A 102 -1.00 -11.86 39.89
C PRO A 102 -0.59 -10.38 39.90
N PHE A 103 0.71 -10.10 39.82
CA PHE A 103 1.21 -8.73 39.76
C PHE A 103 0.94 -8.12 38.38
N LEU A 104 1.24 -8.85 37.30
CA LEU A 104 1.09 -8.38 35.93
C LEU A 104 -0.39 -8.11 35.58
N THR A 105 -1.32 -8.95 36.03
CA THR A 105 -2.77 -8.74 35.85
C THR A 105 -3.24 -7.47 36.54
N THR A 106 -2.80 -7.22 37.77
CA THR A 106 -3.14 -5.99 38.53
C THR A 106 -2.55 -4.74 37.86
N PHE A 107 -1.31 -4.83 37.39
CA PHE A 107 -0.64 -3.75 36.67
C PHE A 107 -1.35 -3.39 35.36
N VAL A 108 -1.65 -4.38 34.51
CA VAL A 108 -2.34 -4.20 33.23
C VAL A 108 -3.76 -3.65 33.45
N ALA A 109 -4.48 -4.14 34.46
CA ALA A 109 -5.80 -3.61 34.81
C ALA A 109 -5.75 -2.13 35.23
N SER A 110 -4.73 -1.72 36.01
CA SER A 110 -4.52 -0.31 36.35
C SER A 110 -4.22 0.54 35.11
N LEU A 111 -3.47 0.00 34.15
CA LEU A 111 -3.10 0.70 32.92
C LEU A 111 -4.30 0.91 32.00
N HIS A 112 -5.17 -0.09 31.86
CA HIS A 112 -6.42 0.04 31.10
C HIS A 112 -7.42 0.98 31.77
N ALA A 113 -7.49 1.00 33.11
CA ALA A 113 -8.36 1.92 33.86
C ALA A 113 -7.94 3.39 33.68
N MET A 114 -6.64 3.67 33.63
CA MET A 114 -6.11 5.01 33.32
C MET A 114 -6.47 5.45 31.90
N ASN A 115 -6.45 4.53 30.92
CA ASN A 115 -6.70 4.85 29.51
C ASN A 115 -8.19 5.02 29.15
N THR A 116 -9.12 4.52 29.99
CA THR A 116 -10.58 4.54 29.72
C THR A 116 -11.35 5.67 30.41
N GLY A 117 -10.66 6.59 31.10
CA GLY A 117 -11.27 7.81 31.67
C GLY A 117 -12.24 7.61 32.85
N ASN A 118 -12.60 6.37 33.19
CA ASN A 118 -13.43 6.05 34.36
C ASN A 118 -12.59 5.99 35.64
N SER A 119 -12.22 7.16 36.15
CA SER A 119 -11.72 7.27 37.52
C SER A 119 -12.85 7.67 38.46
N THR A 120 -13.49 6.67 39.10
CA THR A 120 -14.19 6.90 40.37
C THR A 120 -13.13 7.13 41.45
N PRO A 121 -13.18 8.22 42.23
CA PRO A 121 -12.17 8.54 43.23
C PRO A 121 -12.47 7.73 44.50
N SER A 122 -12.15 6.45 44.50
CA SER A 122 -12.22 5.61 45.71
C SER A 122 -10.94 4.80 45.94
N SER A 123 -9.78 5.38 45.64
CA SER A 123 -8.54 4.98 46.30
C SER A 123 -7.77 6.23 46.69
N LYS A 124 -7.78 6.52 47.99
CA LYS A 124 -6.77 7.36 48.63
C LYS A 124 -5.43 6.65 48.46
N ASN A 125 -4.69 6.95 47.39
CA ASN A 125 -3.23 6.88 47.33
C ASN A 125 -2.79 7.58 46.04
N GLY A 126 -2.03 8.67 46.20
CA GLY A 126 -1.36 9.35 45.10
C GLY A 126 -0.28 8.49 44.47
N ASP A 127 0.10 8.83 43.24
CA ASP A 127 1.24 8.30 42.49
C ASP A 127 1.60 6.84 42.79
N THR A 128 0.88 5.92 42.15
CA THR A 128 1.28 4.50 42.12
C THR A 128 2.55 4.35 41.26
N SER A 129 3.70 4.73 41.81
CA SER A 129 5.00 4.41 41.23
C SER A 129 5.21 2.89 41.35
N TRP A 130 5.01 2.18 40.24
CA TRP A 130 5.24 0.74 40.18
C TRP A 130 6.74 0.44 40.29
N ASN A 131 7.18 -0.14 41.41
CA ASN A 131 8.58 -0.53 41.59
C ASN A 131 8.81 -1.94 41.03
N PHE A 132 9.10 -2.03 39.73
CA PHE A 132 9.35 -3.29 39.03
C PHE A 132 10.59 -4.04 39.55
N ALA A 133 11.63 -3.33 39.99
CA ALA A 133 12.84 -3.95 40.54
C ALA A 133 12.55 -4.76 41.81
N LYS A 134 11.65 -4.26 42.66
CA LYS A 134 11.19 -5.01 43.85
C LYS A 134 10.17 -6.09 43.48
N ALA A 135 9.31 -5.84 42.50
CA ALA A 135 8.27 -6.79 42.09
C ALA A 135 8.83 -8.05 41.41
N PHE A 136 9.94 -7.91 40.68
CA PHE A 136 10.61 -9.00 39.97
C PHE A 136 11.90 -9.46 40.68
N ASP A 137 11.99 -9.26 41.99
CA ASP A 137 13.14 -9.72 42.78
C ASP A 137 13.35 -11.25 42.60
N GLY A 138 14.60 -11.65 42.41
CA GLY A 138 14.97 -13.03 42.10
C GLY A 138 14.75 -13.49 40.65
N TRP A 139 14.12 -12.69 39.78
CA TRP A 139 13.98 -13.05 38.35
C TRP A 139 15.33 -13.19 37.66
N ASP A 140 16.31 -12.33 37.96
CA ASP A 140 17.65 -12.39 37.36
C ASP A 140 18.33 -13.75 37.59
N GLY A 141 18.19 -14.30 38.80
CA GLY A 141 18.74 -15.62 39.13
C GLY A 141 18.02 -16.79 38.45
N VAL A 142 16.70 -16.67 38.22
CA VAL A 142 15.93 -17.64 37.43
C VAL A 142 16.31 -17.58 35.96
N PHE A 143 16.42 -16.37 35.42
CA PHE A 143 16.84 -16.12 34.04
C PHE A 143 18.26 -16.65 33.79
N ASP A 144 19.20 -16.47 34.73
CA ASP A 144 20.57 -16.98 34.59
C ASP A 144 20.64 -18.50 34.53
N LYS A 145 19.85 -19.18 35.37
CA LYS A 145 19.75 -20.65 35.32
C LYS A 145 19.15 -21.12 33.99
N LEU A 146 18.13 -20.42 33.50
CA LEU A 146 17.49 -20.71 32.22
C LEU A 146 18.48 -20.53 31.06
N LEU A 147 19.14 -19.37 30.98
CA LEU A 147 20.11 -19.05 29.94
C LEU A 147 21.24 -20.08 29.93
N LYS A 148 21.81 -20.37 31.10
CA LYS A 148 22.88 -21.38 31.25
C LYS A 148 22.45 -22.76 30.77
N THR A 149 21.21 -23.17 31.07
CA THR A 149 20.68 -24.48 30.64
C THR A 149 20.62 -24.58 29.11
N PHE A 150 20.19 -23.52 28.43
CA PHE A 150 20.13 -23.48 26.97
C PHE A 150 21.49 -23.31 26.31
N GLU A 151 22.41 -22.55 26.92
CA GLU A 151 23.79 -22.45 26.46
C GLU A 151 24.54 -23.78 26.60
N ASP A 152 24.36 -24.50 27.72
CA ASP A 152 24.94 -25.82 27.95
C ASP A 152 24.36 -26.86 26.99
N LYS A 153 23.04 -26.85 26.75
CA LYS A 153 22.38 -27.71 25.77
C LYS A 153 22.91 -27.44 24.35
N ALA A 154 23.00 -26.18 23.95
CA ALA A 154 23.54 -25.80 22.64
C ALA A 154 25.03 -26.17 22.49
N ALA A 155 25.81 -26.06 23.57
CA ALA A 155 27.21 -26.50 23.59
C ALA A 155 27.34 -28.03 23.49
N GLN A 156 26.45 -28.79 24.13
CA GLN A 156 26.39 -30.25 24.00
C GLN A 156 25.99 -30.69 22.58
N GLU A 157 25.03 -30.01 21.95
CA GLU A 157 24.64 -30.27 20.56
C GLU A 157 25.76 -29.94 19.57
N ARG A 158 26.53 -28.87 19.82
CA ARG A 158 27.75 -28.59 19.05
C ARG A 158 28.78 -29.70 19.24
N LYS A 159 29.01 -30.15 20.48
CA LYS A 159 29.96 -31.24 20.76
C LYS A 159 29.53 -32.60 20.18
N SER A 160 28.23 -32.89 20.13
CA SER A 160 27.71 -34.13 19.55
C SER A 160 27.81 -34.15 18.02
N ARG A 161 27.67 -33.00 17.35
CA ARG A 161 27.92 -32.87 15.90
C ARG A 161 29.39 -33.05 15.50
N PHE A 162 30.33 -32.84 16.43
CA PHE A 162 31.77 -33.00 16.20
C PHE A 162 32.35 -34.34 16.67
N ARG A 163 31.53 -35.28 17.19
CA ARG A 163 32.00 -36.61 17.59
C ARG A 163 32.05 -37.51 16.34
N PRO A 164 33.22 -38.06 15.93
CA PRO A 164 33.26 -39.07 14.89
C PRO A 164 32.45 -40.28 15.37
N GLN A 165 31.48 -40.72 14.57
CA GLN A 165 30.90 -42.05 14.77
C GLN A 165 32.02 -43.07 14.54
N ALA A 166 32.59 -43.60 15.62
CA ALA A 166 33.36 -44.83 15.55
C ALA A 166 32.39 -45.95 15.17
N ARG A 167 32.33 -46.29 13.88
CA ARG A 167 31.73 -47.54 13.43
C ARG A 167 32.54 -48.67 14.03
N ALA A 168 32.00 -49.34 15.04
CA ALA A 168 32.46 -50.66 15.42
C ALA A 168 32.17 -51.60 14.24
N ILE A 169 33.23 -52.02 13.55
CA ILE A 169 33.15 -53.08 12.55
C ILE A 169 32.99 -54.39 13.32
N GLN A 170 31.80 -54.98 13.26
CA GLN A 170 31.64 -56.40 13.57
C GLN A 170 32.17 -57.19 12.38
N VAL A 171 33.23 -57.96 12.63
CA VAL A 171 33.76 -58.94 11.69
C VAL A 171 32.97 -60.23 11.92
N GLU A 172 32.02 -60.51 11.03
CA GLU A 172 31.55 -61.86 10.78
C GLU A 172 32.28 -62.39 9.54
N SER A 173 32.88 -63.56 9.73
CA SER A 173 33.73 -64.28 8.81
C SER A 173 32.96 -64.83 7.61
N GLU A 174 33.47 -64.64 6.40
CA GLU A 174 33.64 -65.71 5.41
C GLU A 174 34.53 -65.22 4.24
N SER A 175 35.50 -66.03 3.90
CA SER A 175 36.47 -65.91 2.80
C SER A 175 36.11 -66.91 1.67
N PRO A 176 36.82 -66.97 0.53
CA PRO A 176 37.14 -65.93 -0.47
C PRO A 176 36.84 -66.44 -1.91
N SER A 177 36.81 -65.56 -2.93
CA SER A 177 37.29 -65.87 -4.30
C SER A 177 37.30 -64.57 -5.12
N GLU A 178 38.50 -64.12 -5.50
CA GLU A 178 39.06 -64.21 -6.86
C GLU A 178 38.35 -63.25 -7.83
N ASP A 179 38.92 -62.07 -8.09
CA ASP A 179 39.83 -61.95 -9.23
C ASP A 179 40.59 -60.62 -9.21
N ASP A 180 41.78 -60.67 -9.78
CA ASP A 180 42.87 -59.72 -9.63
C ASP A 180 42.83 -58.60 -10.69
N SER A 181 43.61 -57.55 -10.43
CA SER A 181 44.12 -56.55 -11.41
C SER A 181 43.33 -55.24 -11.67
N THR A 182 43.83 -54.22 -10.97
CA THR A 182 43.89 -52.79 -11.29
C THR A 182 44.53 -52.43 -12.65
N VAL A 183 44.06 -51.35 -13.30
CA VAL A 183 44.79 -50.18 -13.88
C VAL A 183 43.85 -49.40 -14.85
N PRO A 184 43.98 -48.06 -14.99
CA PRO A 184 42.85 -47.13 -15.06
C PRO A 184 42.43 -46.77 -16.48
N THR A 185 41.13 -46.48 -16.67
CA THR A 185 40.59 -46.01 -17.95
C THR A 185 40.15 -44.55 -17.85
N GLU A 186 40.85 -43.72 -18.61
CA GLU A 186 40.50 -42.35 -18.95
C GLU A 186 39.11 -42.28 -19.62
N SER A 187 38.37 -41.23 -19.28
CA SER A 187 37.09 -40.88 -19.87
C SER A 187 37.21 -40.49 -21.34
N PRO A 188 36.32 -40.98 -22.24
CA PRO A 188 36.05 -40.32 -23.48
C PRO A 188 34.75 -39.51 -23.42
N ASP A 189 34.90 -38.28 -23.89
CA ASP A 189 33.91 -37.37 -24.45
C ASP A 189 32.84 -38.12 -25.27
N VAL A 190 31.57 -37.97 -24.93
CA VAL A 190 30.45 -38.51 -25.73
C VAL A 190 29.65 -37.34 -26.29
N THR A 191 29.94 -37.08 -27.57
CA THR A 191 29.16 -36.29 -28.52
C THR A 191 27.68 -36.69 -28.47
N GLN A 192 26.80 -35.73 -28.18
CA GLN A 192 25.37 -35.90 -28.33
C GLN A 192 24.99 -35.75 -29.81
N ASP A 193 24.41 -36.81 -30.38
CA ASP A 193 23.99 -36.90 -31.78
C ASP A 193 23.00 -35.78 -32.18
N GLU A 194 23.43 -34.91 -33.09
CA GLU A 194 22.60 -33.86 -33.72
C GLU A 194 21.36 -34.44 -34.45
N GLN A 195 21.40 -35.71 -34.82
CA GLN A 195 20.29 -36.42 -35.46
C GLN A 195 19.12 -36.75 -34.50
N GLN A 196 19.40 -36.88 -33.20
CA GLN A 196 18.38 -37.10 -32.16
C GLN A 196 17.57 -35.81 -31.91
N ILE A 197 18.23 -34.66 -31.98
CA ILE A 197 17.64 -33.32 -31.79
C ILE A 197 16.76 -32.97 -33.00
N ALA A 198 17.20 -33.29 -34.23
CA ALA A 198 16.42 -33.04 -35.45
C ALA A 198 15.09 -33.83 -35.50
N ARG A 199 15.06 -35.09 -35.06
CA ARG A 199 13.82 -35.89 -34.99
C ARG A 199 12.80 -35.33 -34.00
N ASN A 200 13.26 -34.86 -32.85
CA ASN A 200 12.38 -34.34 -31.80
C ASN A 200 11.74 -32.99 -32.22
N VAL A 201 12.46 -32.15 -32.96
CA VAL A 201 11.96 -30.88 -33.49
C VAL A 201 10.90 -31.09 -34.59
N GLN A 202 11.08 -32.10 -35.44
CA GLN A 202 10.14 -32.42 -36.53
C GLN A 202 8.83 -33.05 -36.03
N ALA A 203 8.90 -33.85 -34.96
CA ALA A 203 7.73 -34.39 -34.26
C ALA A 203 6.88 -33.29 -33.59
N LEU A 204 7.50 -32.21 -33.09
CA LEU A 204 6.80 -31.06 -32.51
C LEU A 204 6.10 -30.20 -33.59
N LYS A 205 6.75 -30.03 -34.75
CA LYS A 205 6.23 -29.24 -35.89
C LYS A 205 5.00 -29.88 -36.55
N ASN A 206 4.92 -31.21 -36.55
CA ASN A 206 3.77 -31.95 -37.07
C ASN A 206 2.55 -31.93 -36.12
N ARG A 207 2.74 -31.70 -34.82
CA ARG A 207 1.64 -31.50 -33.85
C ARG A 207 1.02 -30.10 -33.88
N LEU A 208 1.76 -29.09 -34.35
CA LEU A 208 1.30 -27.70 -34.41
C LEU A 208 0.56 -27.30 -35.70
N ARG A 209 0.65 -28.10 -36.78
CA ARG A 209 -0.06 -27.83 -38.07
C ARG A 209 -1.46 -28.45 -38.19
N GLY A 210 -1.94 -29.16 -37.17
CA GLY A 210 -3.16 -30.00 -37.23
C GLY A 210 -4.38 -29.50 -36.45
N ARG A 211 -4.53 -28.19 -36.21
CA ARG A 211 -5.74 -27.66 -35.53
C ARG A 211 -6.23 -26.34 -36.15
N GLY A 212 -6.59 -26.41 -37.44
CA GLY A 212 -7.39 -25.40 -38.14
C GLY A 212 -8.70 -26.03 -38.61
N GLY A 213 -9.67 -26.18 -37.70
CA GLY A 213 -10.99 -26.76 -37.99
C GLY A 213 -11.99 -25.68 -38.39
N ARG A 214 -12.55 -25.82 -39.59
CA ARG A 214 -13.64 -25.04 -40.17
C ARG A 214 -14.86 -25.96 -40.32
N HIS A 215 -16.01 -25.58 -39.74
CA HIS A 215 -17.36 -26.08 -40.04
C HIS A 215 -18.37 -25.09 -39.43
N GLY A 216 -19.46 -24.61 -40.04
CA GLY A 216 -20.06 -24.71 -41.38
C GLY A 216 -20.75 -23.35 -41.66
N GLY A 217 -21.25 -22.96 -42.84
CA GLY A 217 -21.98 -23.71 -43.85
C GLY A 217 -23.43 -23.20 -43.91
N ARG A 218 -23.72 -22.17 -44.73
CA ARG A 218 -25.05 -21.89 -45.35
C ARG A 218 -24.91 -20.78 -46.40
N VAL A 219 -24.80 -21.16 -47.68
CA VAL A 219 -25.83 -21.08 -48.75
C VAL A 219 -26.10 -19.64 -49.23
N ALA A 220 -25.56 -19.34 -50.41
CA ALA A 220 -25.99 -18.26 -51.30
C ALA A 220 -27.10 -18.75 -52.23
N PRO A 221 -27.81 -17.82 -52.91
CA PRO A 221 -28.00 -18.01 -54.34
C PRO A 221 -27.65 -16.78 -55.19
N ARG A 222 -27.48 -17.08 -56.48
CA ARG A 222 -27.06 -16.24 -57.62
C ARG A 222 -28.17 -15.30 -58.13
N ALA A 223 -27.74 -14.36 -58.99
CA ALA A 223 -28.46 -13.53 -59.96
C ALA A 223 -29.61 -14.26 -60.71
N ASP A 224 -30.62 -13.64 -61.32
CA ASP A 224 -30.63 -12.48 -62.25
C ASP A 224 -32.10 -12.08 -62.58
N SER A 225 -32.27 -10.92 -63.23
CA SER A 225 -33.39 -10.47 -64.08
C SER A 225 -34.69 -9.92 -63.46
N GLY A 226 -35.11 -8.74 -63.94
CA GLY A 226 -36.47 -8.21 -63.74
C GLY A 226 -36.58 -6.69 -63.88
N ALA A 227 -36.59 -6.18 -65.11
CA ALA A 227 -36.99 -4.82 -65.43
C ALA A 227 -38.53 -4.71 -65.49
N SER A 228 -39.12 -3.68 -64.88
CA SER A 228 -40.33 -2.95 -65.33
C SER A 228 -40.76 -1.91 -64.29
N GLY A 229 -40.93 -0.64 -64.72
CA GLY A 229 -41.77 0.34 -64.01
C GLY A 229 -43.26 0.13 -64.36
N PRO A 230 -44.19 1.08 -64.14
CA PRO A 230 -44.06 2.41 -63.52
C PRO A 230 -45.11 2.68 -62.42
N ASN A 231 -44.90 3.76 -61.66
CA ASN A 231 -45.88 4.64 -60.99
C ASN A 231 -45.11 5.41 -59.91
N SER A 232 -45.44 6.62 -59.48
CA SER A 232 -46.28 7.73 -59.91
C SER A 232 -46.08 8.75 -58.78
N GLU A 233 -46.27 10.03 -59.07
CA GLU A 233 -45.81 11.17 -58.31
C GLU A 233 -46.34 11.25 -56.86
N SER A 234 -45.52 11.78 -55.95
CA SER A 234 -45.96 12.88 -55.07
C SER A 234 -44.78 13.48 -54.30
N GLU A 235 -44.59 14.77 -54.53
CA GLU A 235 -43.67 15.64 -53.80
C GLU A 235 -44.02 15.71 -52.31
N SER A 236 -43.00 15.65 -51.46
CA SER A 236 -42.97 16.51 -50.27
C SER A 236 -41.52 16.84 -49.91
N GLY A 237 -41.22 18.13 -49.99
CA GLY A 237 -39.89 18.68 -49.76
C GLY A 237 -39.37 18.37 -48.35
N LYS A 238 -38.24 17.68 -48.27
CA LYS A 238 -37.39 17.61 -47.07
C LYS A 238 -36.01 18.17 -47.41
N ARG A 239 -35.64 19.21 -46.66
CA ARG A 239 -34.30 19.80 -46.58
C ARG A 239 -33.25 18.68 -46.54
N LYS A 240 -32.33 18.65 -47.52
CA LYS A 240 -31.13 17.83 -47.48
C LYS A 240 -30.27 18.25 -46.27
N THR A 241 -30.40 17.56 -45.15
CA THR A 241 -29.33 17.50 -44.16
C THR A 241 -28.11 16.89 -44.86
N LYS A 242 -27.01 17.65 -44.96
CA LYS A 242 -25.71 17.12 -45.41
C LYS A 242 -25.47 15.82 -44.65
N SER A 243 -25.49 14.68 -45.35
CA SER A 243 -25.07 13.42 -44.76
C SER A 243 -23.65 13.63 -44.28
N LYS A 244 -23.40 13.42 -42.99
CA LYS A 244 -22.03 13.32 -42.49
C LYS A 244 -21.37 12.21 -43.30
N THR A 245 -20.37 12.56 -44.09
CA THR A 245 -19.55 11.60 -44.82
C THR A 245 -19.06 10.58 -43.80
N GLN A 246 -19.41 9.30 -43.99
CA GLN A 246 -18.93 8.25 -43.10
C GLN A 246 -17.41 8.29 -43.09
N ARG A 247 -16.83 8.28 -41.89
CA ARG A 247 -15.38 8.23 -41.70
C ARG A 247 -14.87 6.94 -42.33
N LYS A 248 -14.16 7.05 -43.45
CA LYS A 248 -13.43 5.93 -44.05
C LYS A 248 -12.22 5.66 -43.15
N TRP A 249 -12.21 4.51 -42.47
CA TRP A 249 -10.98 3.97 -41.90
C TRP A 249 -10.28 3.21 -43.04
N GLY A 250 -9.37 3.89 -43.75
CA GLY A 250 -8.54 3.29 -44.79
C GLY A 250 -7.07 3.63 -44.57
N ASP A 251 -6.17 2.85 -45.16
CA ASP A 251 -4.69 2.98 -45.08
C ASP A 251 -4.14 4.21 -45.85
N GLU A 252 -4.96 5.21 -46.15
CA GLU A 252 -4.53 6.43 -46.84
C GLU A 252 -4.00 7.46 -45.84
N VAL A 253 -2.83 8.02 -46.13
CA VAL A 253 -2.20 9.06 -45.32
C VAL A 253 -3.13 10.29 -45.26
N PRO A 254 -3.47 10.81 -44.07
CA PRO A 254 -4.36 11.96 -43.94
C PRO A 254 -3.87 13.15 -44.77
N THR A 255 -4.79 13.80 -45.49
CA THR A 255 -4.44 15.02 -46.23
C THR A 255 -4.14 16.18 -45.28
N GLU A 256 -3.40 17.19 -45.74
CA GLU A 256 -3.08 18.38 -44.93
C GLU A 256 -4.35 19.11 -44.44
N SER A 257 -5.43 19.10 -45.23
CA SER A 257 -6.75 19.59 -44.83
C SER A 257 -7.42 18.74 -43.75
N ASP A 258 -7.23 17.41 -43.78
CA ASP A 258 -7.75 16.53 -42.74
C ASP A 258 -6.97 16.71 -41.44
N MET A 259 -5.64 16.90 -41.53
CA MET A 259 -4.81 17.23 -40.38
C MET A 259 -5.18 18.59 -39.78
N ALA A 260 -5.41 19.62 -40.61
CA ALA A 260 -5.81 20.96 -40.15
C ALA A 260 -7.25 21.03 -39.61
N THR A 261 -8.12 20.11 -39.99
CA THR A 261 -9.47 19.99 -39.38
C THR A 261 -9.44 19.25 -38.05
N LEU A 262 -8.46 18.37 -37.86
CA LEU A 262 -8.21 17.64 -36.62
C LEU A 262 -7.21 18.34 -35.69
N ASP A 263 -6.63 19.46 -36.14
CA ASP A 263 -5.74 20.30 -35.35
C ASP A 263 -6.57 21.20 -34.42
N PHE A 264 -6.60 20.82 -33.14
CA PHE A 264 -7.20 21.58 -32.05
C PHE A 264 -6.16 22.35 -31.23
N SER A 265 -4.90 22.42 -31.71
CA SER A 265 -3.81 23.06 -30.97
C SER A 265 -3.83 24.59 -31.06
N LEU A 266 -4.53 25.16 -32.04
CA LEU A 266 -4.64 26.61 -32.29
C LEU A 266 -6.09 27.08 -32.30
N ASP A 267 -6.34 28.25 -31.72
CA ASP A 267 -7.64 28.91 -31.77
C ASP A 267 -7.94 29.44 -33.18
N LYS A 268 -9.00 28.93 -33.82
CA LYS A 268 -9.46 29.45 -35.12
C LYS A 268 -10.14 30.82 -34.91
N PRO A 269 -9.84 31.87 -35.71
CA PRO A 269 -10.19 33.23 -35.34
C PRO A 269 -11.67 33.65 -35.43
N ASP A 270 -12.60 32.81 -35.91
CA ASP A 270 -13.82 33.38 -36.53
C ASP A 270 -15.14 32.61 -36.37
N ALA A 271 -15.40 31.96 -35.23
CA ALA A 271 -16.68 31.28 -35.02
C ALA A 271 -17.26 31.46 -33.62
N GLY A 272 -18.02 32.54 -33.38
CA GLY A 272 -19.01 32.66 -32.29
C GLY A 272 -18.56 32.11 -30.92
N MET A 273 -17.34 32.50 -30.52
CA MET A 273 -16.47 31.77 -29.61
C MET A 273 -16.88 31.93 -28.13
N ASP A 274 -17.47 33.07 -27.75
CA ASP A 274 -17.75 33.41 -26.34
C ASP A 274 -18.87 32.54 -25.71
N GLY A 275 -19.90 32.17 -26.49
CA GLY A 275 -21.02 31.38 -25.99
C GLY A 275 -20.71 29.88 -25.85
N ARG A 276 -19.88 29.33 -26.75
CA ARG A 276 -19.50 27.90 -26.75
C ARG A 276 -18.36 27.59 -25.78
N LEU A 277 -17.36 28.47 -25.68
CA LEU A 277 -16.28 28.31 -24.70
C LEU A 277 -16.82 28.34 -23.26
N ALA A 278 -17.75 29.26 -22.95
CA ALA A 278 -18.35 29.34 -21.63
C ALA A 278 -19.20 28.09 -21.28
N SER A 279 -19.89 27.49 -22.26
CA SER A 279 -20.61 26.22 -22.03
C SER A 279 -19.67 25.03 -21.85
N ASP A 280 -18.57 24.98 -22.60
CA ASP A 280 -17.58 23.90 -22.51
C ASP A 280 -16.83 23.96 -21.17
N LEU A 281 -16.47 25.15 -20.68
CA LEU A 281 -15.81 25.31 -19.37
C LEU A 281 -16.72 24.90 -18.20
N ARG A 282 -18.03 25.23 -18.25
CA ARG A 282 -19.01 24.78 -17.24
C ARG A 282 -19.15 23.26 -17.20
N SER A 283 -18.90 22.56 -18.30
CA SER A 283 -18.91 21.09 -18.32
C SER A 283 -17.69 20.45 -17.64
N LEU A 284 -16.60 21.22 -17.49
CA LEU A 284 -15.35 20.77 -16.86
C LEU A 284 -15.33 21.00 -15.33
N VAL A 285 -16.31 21.73 -14.81
CA VAL A 285 -16.51 22.01 -13.38
C VAL A 285 -17.91 21.58 -13.01
N ASP A 286 -18.04 20.43 -12.35
CA ASP A 286 -19.33 20.03 -11.82
C ASP A 286 -19.58 20.69 -10.46
N SER A 287 -20.56 21.58 -10.42
CA SER A 287 -20.92 22.34 -9.22
C SER A 287 -21.34 21.44 -8.05
N ALA A 288 -21.89 20.25 -8.31
CA ALA A 288 -22.29 19.31 -7.26
C ALA A 288 -21.10 18.57 -6.63
N SER A 289 -19.98 18.50 -7.35
CA SER A 289 -18.73 17.89 -6.91
C SER A 289 -17.72 18.88 -6.34
N LEU A 290 -18.07 20.17 -6.21
CA LEU A 290 -17.24 21.15 -5.53
C LEU A 290 -17.04 20.82 -4.04
N GLY A 291 -15.86 21.16 -3.54
CA GLY A 291 -15.49 21.07 -2.14
C GLY A 291 -16.10 22.20 -1.29
N THR A 292 -15.63 22.31 -0.05
CA THR A 292 -16.09 23.33 0.89
C THR A 292 -14.96 24.30 1.24
N ARG A 293 -15.30 25.52 1.66
CA ARG A 293 -14.32 26.46 2.21
C ARG A 293 -14.38 26.43 3.73
N THR A 294 -13.22 26.29 4.38
CA THR A 294 -13.11 26.36 5.83
C THR A 294 -13.33 27.79 6.33
N LYS A 295 -13.47 27.95 7.65
CA LYS A 295 -13.58 29.27 8.29
C LYS A 295 -12.37 30.17 8.00
N ASP A 296 -11.21 29.57 7.73
CA ASP A 296 -9.97 30.26 7.39
C ASP A 296 -9.86 30.59 5.88
N GLY A 297 -10.93 30.34 5.11
CA GLY A 297 -11.01 30.61 3.67
C GLY A 297 -10.33 29.58 2.76
N LEU A 298 -9.77 28.50 3.34
CA LEU A 298 -9.09 27.43 2.62
C LEU A 298 -10.12 26.55 1.88
N TYR A 299 -9.84 26.21 0.62
CA TYR A 299 -10.66 25.28 -0.15
C TYR A 299 -10.22 23.83 0.11
N GLU A 300 -11.11 23.06 0.71
CA GLU A 300 -10.96 21.64 0.95
C GLU A 300 -11.81 20.86 -0.05
N VAL A 301 -11.21 19.86 -0.70
CA VAL A 301 -11.95 18.93 -1.55
C VAL A 301 -12.95 18.14 -0.71
N LYS A 302 -14.05 17.74 -1.31
CA LYS A 302 -15.06 16.91 -0.64
C LYS A 302 -14.43 15.56 -0.23
N ASP A 303 -14.90 15.00 0.87
CA ASP A 303 -14.60 13.63 1.25
C ASP A 303 -15.27 12.66 0.29
N TRP A 304 -14.61 11.53 0.01
CA TRP A 304 -15.29 10.43 -0.65
C TRP A 304 -16.30 9.80 0.31
N ASP A 305 -17.57 9.85 -0.08
CA ASP A 305 -18.67 9.21 0.64
C ASP A 305 -19.05 7.91 -0.07
N PHE A 306 -18.93 6.79 0.64
CA PHE A 306 -19.45 5.51 0.19
C PHE A 306 -20.95 5.54 0.39
N GLY A 307 -21.66 6.01 -0.64
CA GLY A 307 -23.11 6.19 -0.70
C GLY A 307 -23.85 5.54 0.46
N ASN A 308 -24.28 6.37 1.40
CA ASN A 308 -25.00 5.95 2.59
C ASN A 308 -26.36 5.36 2.16
N ASN A 309 -26.41 4.08 1.81
CA ASN A 309 -27.65 3.29 1.86
C ASN A 309 -28.04 3.19 3.34
N GLY A 310 -28.70 4.25 3.85
CA GLY A 310 -29.74 4.23 4.88
C GLY A 310 -29.52 3.49 6.21
N ASP A 311 -28.37 2.88 6.47
CA ASP A 311 -28.20 1.88 7.53
C ASP A 311 -26.98 2.14 8.43
N ALA A 312 -26.51 3.39 8.47
CA ALA A 312 -25.78 3.91 9.62
C ALA A 312 -26.61 3.82 10.93
N SER A 313 -27.90 3.50 10.85
CA SER A 313 -28.75 3.22 12.01
C SER A 313 -28.72 1.77 12.50
N VAL A 314 -28.10 0.80 11.81
CA VAL A 314 -28.17 -0.61 12.23
C VAL A 314 -27.22 -0.89 13.40
N ILE A 315 -26.07 -0.21 13.49
CA ILE A 315 -25.16 -0.34 14.64
C ILE A 315 -25.77 0.33 15.88
N ALA A 316 -26.39 1.51 15.71
CA ALA A 316 -27.12 2.18 16.80
C ALA A 316 -28.41 1.44 17.20
N LYS A 317 -29.16 0.87 16.24
CA LYS A 317 -30.38 0.06 16.49
C LYS A 317 -30.07 -1.34 17.00
N ALA A 318 -28.94 -1.95 16.67
CA ALA A 318 -28.49 -3.21 17.26
C ALA A 318 -28.09 -3.01 18.73
N LEU A 319 -27.46 -1.87 19.06
CA LEU A 319 -27.12 -1.49 20.43
C LEU A 319 -28.35 -1.06 21.27
N THR A 320 -29.47 -0.65 20.65
CA THR A 320 -30.71 -0.29 21.37
C THR A 320 -31.80 -1.34 21.34
N ARG A 321 -31.82 -2.29 20.39
CA ARG A 321 -32.87 -3.34 20.31
C ARG A 321 -32.68 -4.51 21.27
N GLU A 322 -31.47 -4.77 21.77
CA GLU A 322 -31.29 -5.79 22.81
C GLU A 322 -31.80 -5.38 24.21
N ALA A 323 -32.16 -4.11 24.40
CA ALA A 323 -32.64 -3.60 25.69
C ALA A 323 -34.18 -3.64 25.88
N SER A 324 -34.99 -3.96 24.85
CA SER A 324 -36.45 -3.73 24.93
C SER A 324 -37.38 -4.91 24.58
N GLN A 325 -36.89 -6.14 24.41
CA GLN A 325 -37.80 -7.29 24.26
C GLN A 325 -37.30 -8.51 25.03
N ARG A 326 -37.73 -8.64 26.29
CA ARG A 326 -37.96 -9.93 26.96
C ARG A 326 -38.75 -9.73 28.26
N SER A 327 -40.07 -9.77 28.15
CA SER A 327 -40.95 -10.18 29.25
C SER A 327 -42.00 -11.12 28.67
N THR A 328 -41.86 -12.42 28.94
CA THR A 328 -42.89 -13.32 29.52
C THR A 328 -42.52 -14.80 29.26
N SER A 329 -42.28 -15.50 30.37
CA SER A 329 -42.49 -16.94 30.65
C SER A 329 -41.91 -18.03 29.73
N SER A 330 -40.89 -18.75 30.23
CA SER A 330 -41.09 -20.14 30.69
C SER A 330 -39.89 -20.59 31.54
N LEU A 331 -40.20 -21.06 32.75
CA LEU A 331 -39.26 -21.53 33.77
C LEU A 331 -38.85 -22.97 33.44
N GLY A 332 -37.63 -23.17 32.95
CA GLY A 332 -37.09 -24.51 32.68
C GLY A 332 -35.69 -24.55 32.05
N ALA A 333 -35.25 -23.45 31.42
CA ALA A 333 -33.96 -23.37 30.71
C ALA A 333 -32.91 -22.47 31.39
N LEU A 334 -33.05 -22.18 32.69
CA LEU A 334 -32.16 -21.23 33.39
C LEU A 334 -30.87 -21.85 33.95
N GLY A 335 -30.79 -23.18 34.11
CA GLY A 335 -29.61 -23.84 34.66
C GLY A 335 -28.41 -23.95 33.71
N SER A 336 -28.65 -24.11 32.39
CA SER A 336 -27.57 -24.32 31.40
C SER A 336 -27.08 -23.03 30.72
N LEU A 337 -27.88 -21.96 30.78
CA LEU A 337 -27.50 -20.64 30.27
C LEU A 337 -26.68 -19.85 31.29
N PHE A 338 -26.94 -20.00 32.59
CA PHE A 338 -26.17 -19.31 33.64
C PHE A 338 -24.71 -19.79 33.75
N ALA A 339 -24.44 -21.06 33.40
CA ALA A 339 -23.08 -21.60 33.32
C ALA A 339 -22.28 -21.11 32.10
N ARG A 340 -22.95 -20.60 31.06
CA ARG A 340 -22.32 -20.02 29.86
C ARG A 340 -22.16 -18.50 29.94
N LEU A 341 -22.79 -17.85 30.91
CA LEU A 341 -22.81 -16.38 31.07
C LEU A 341 -21.65 -15.83 31.92
N THR A 342 -20.93 -16.67 32.65
CA THR A 342 -19.81 -16.26 33.51
C THR A 342 -18.43 -16.67 33.00
N GLY A 343 -18.36 -17.43 31.90
CA GLY A 343 -17.11 -17.94 31.34
C GLY A 343 -16.51 -16.99 30.32
N SER A 344 -15.50 -16.21 30.71
CA SER A 344 -14.59 -15.58 29.74
C SER A 344 -13.95 -16.69 28.89
N LYS A 345 -14.30 -16.78 27.59
CA LYS A 345 -13.70 -17.77 26.70
C LYS A 345 -12.33 -17.26 26.26
N VAL A 346 -11.30 -18.07 26.48
CA VAL A 346 -9.96 -17.83 25.92
C VAL A 346 -9.99 -18.24 24.45
N LEU A 347 -9.58 -17.34 23.55
CA LEU A 347 -9.53 -17.63 22.13
C LEU A 347 -8.35 -18.55 21.80
N THR A 348 -8.68 -19.72 21.23
CA THR A 348 -7.69 -20.65 20.69
C THR A 348 -7.51 -20.45 19.18
N GLU A 349 -6.39 -20.91 18.63
CA GLU A 349 -6.14 -20.86 17.19
C GLU A 349 -7.20 -21.63 16.38
N GLN A 350 -7.68 -22.77 16.90
CA GLN A 350 -8.71 -23.58 16.27
C GLN A 350 -10.06 -22.85 16.18
N ASP A 351 -10.41 -22.05 17.19
CA ASP A 351 -11.63 -21.23 17.19
C ASP A 351 -11.57 -20.10 16.16
N LEU A 352 -10.38 -19.53 15.93
CA LEU A 352 -10.17 -18.37 15.07
C LEU A 352 -10.08 -18.74 13.59
N LYS A 353 -9.46 -19.88 13.27
CA LYS A 353 -9.19 -20.33 11.90
C LYS A 353 -10.38 -20.24 10.92
N PRO A 354 -11.60 -20.75 11.22
CA PRO A 354 -12.71 -20.67 10.28
C PRO A 354 -13.20 -19.22 10.06
N VAL A 355 -13.13 -18.37 11.09
CA VAL A 355 -13.55 -16.97 10.99
C VAL A 355 -12.54 -16.16 10.18
N LEU A 356 -11.24 -16.37 10.44
CA LEU A 356 -10.16 -15.69 9.72
C LEU A 356 -10.14 -16.04 8.23
N GLU A 357 -10.40 -17.30 7.87
CA GLU A 357 -10.49 -17.71 6.46
C GLU A 357 -11.69 -17.07 5.76
N GLY A 358 -12.85 -16.97 6.45
CA GLY A 358 -14.01 -16.25 5.92
C GLY A 358 -13.73 -14.76 5.73
N MET A 359 -13.07 -14.12 6.70
CA MET A 359 -12.68 -12.71 6.61
C MET A 359 -11.65 -12.45 5.51
N LYS A 360 -10.68 -13.35 5.34
CA LYS A 360 -9.71 -13.30 4.25
C LYS A 360 -10.39 -13.35 2.88
N GLN A 361 -11.33 -14.28 2.68
CA GLN A 361 -12.10 -14.36 1.44
C GLN A 361 -12.91 -13.09 1.20
N HIS A 362 -13.47 -12.51 2.27
CA HIS A 362 -14.17 -11.22 2.20
C HIS A 362 -13.25 -10.07 1.76
N LEU A 363 -12.06 -9.94 2.36
CA LEU A 363 -11.06 -8.94 1.95
C LEU A 363 -10.69 -9.10 0.47
N MET A 364 -10.45 -10.33 0.02
CA MET A 364 -10.15 -10.61 -1.39
C MET A 364 -11.31 -10.22 -2.32
N LYS A 365 -12.57 -10.49 -1.92
CA LYS A 365 -13.77 -10.06 -2.66
C LYS A 365 -13.83 -8.54 -2.81
N LYS A 366 -13.37 -7.80 -1.81
CA LYS A 366 -13.25 -6.33 -1.79
C LYS A 366 -12.01 -5.81 -2.52
N ASN A 367 -11.34 -6.65 -3.32
CA ASN A 367 -10.15 -6.31 -4.11
C ASN A 367 -8.89 -6.01 -3.26
N VAL A 368 -8.78 -6.59 -2.06
CA VAL A 368 -7.51 -6.65 -1.31
C VAL A 368 -6.63 -7.73 -1.92
N ALA A 369 -5.34 -7.44 -2.08
CA ALA A 369 -4.40 -8.40 -2.62
C ALA A 369 -4.28 -9.63 -1.72
N LYS A 370 -4.23 -10.83 -2.32
CA LYS A 370 -4.28 -12.11 -1.58
C LYS A 370 -3.21 -12.19 -0.49
N GLU A 371 -1.96 -11.90 -0.85
CA GLU A 371 -0.83 -11.93 0.08
C GLU A 371 -1.00 -10.94 1.24
N ILE A 372 -1.67 -9.81 0.99
CA ILE A 372 -1.93 -8.79 2.02
C ILE A 372 -3.08 -9.23 2.92
N ALA A 373 -4.15 -9.79 2.35
CA ALA A 373 -5.25 -10.37 3.11
C ALA A 373 -4.76 -11.51 4.02
N ASP A 374 -3.85 -12.36 3.52
CA ASP A 374 -3.18 -13.41 4.29
C ASP A 374 -2.43 -12.81 5.50
N LYS A 375 -1.50 -11.87 5.24
CA LYS A 375 -0.69 -11.23 6.28
C LYS A 375 -1.52 -10.48 7.32
N VAL A 376 -2.57 -9.78 6.89
CA VAL A 376 -3.45 -9.03 7.80
C VAL A 376 -4.25 -9.99 8.68
N CYS A 377 -4.84 -11.05 8.12
CA CYS A 377 -5.58 -12.04 8.90
C CYS A 377 -4.68 -12.85 9.85
N GLU A 378 -3.46 -13.19 9.43
CA GLU A 378 -2.48 -13.86 10.27
C GLU A 378 -2.07 -12.98 11.46
N SER A 379 -1.71 -11.71 11.22
CA SER A 379 -1.35 -10.75 12.28
C SER A 379 -2.51 -10.54 13.28
N VAL A 380 -3.75 -10.45 12.78
CA VAL A 380 -4.95 -10.36 13.63
C VAL A 380 -5.16 -11.64 14.43
N GLY A 381 -4.97 -12.81 13.81
CA GLY A 381 -5.06 -14.11 14.47
C GLY A 381 -4.05 -14.23 15.60
N GLU A 382 -2.78 -13.98 15.32
CA GLU A 382 -1.69 -13.96 16.30
C GLU A 382 -2.00 -13.03 17.46
N GLY A 383 -2.55 -11.83 17.20
CA GLY A 383 -2.90 -10.86 18.23
C GLY A 383 -4.09 -11.26 19.12
N LEU A 384 -4.97 -12.13 18.62
CA LEU A 384 -6.17 -12.59 19.32
C LEU A 384 -5.98 -13.90 20.10
N VAL A 385 -5.00 -14.73 19.72
CA VAL A 385 -4.70 -15.97 20.44
C VAL A 385 -4.35 -15.67 21.90
N GLY A 386 -5.04 -16.36 22.81
CA GLY A 386 -4.87 -16.23 24.26
C GLY A 386 -5.66 -15.07 24.88
N LYS A 387 -6.32 -14.22 24.10
CA LYS A 387 -7.13 -13.12 24.63
C LYS A 387 -8.46 -13.65 25.19
N LYS A 388 -8.83 -13.18 26.39
CA LYS A 388 -10.13 -13.45 27.00
C LYS A 388 -11.21 -12.56 26.36
N VAL A 389 -12.27 -13.20 25.86
CA VAL A 389 -13.45 -12.49 25.31
C VAL A 389 -14.54 -12.46 26.37
N GLY A 390 -15.17 -11.29 26.55
CA GLY A 390 -16.29 -11.11 27.48
C GLY A 390 -17.51 -11.95 27.07
N GLY A 391 -18.30 -12.40 28.05
CA GLY A 391 -19.41 -13.35 27.83
C GLY A 391 -20.50 -12.91 26.83
N PHE A 392 -20.54 -11.62 26.47
CA PHE A 392 -21.49 -11.05 25.50
C PHE A 392 -20.90 -10.83 24.09
N GLN A 393 -19.59 -10.98 23.89
CA GLN A 393 -18.95 -10.79 22.57
C GLN A 393 -18.79 -12.13 21.85
N THR A 394 -19.22 -12.17 20.58
CA THR A 394 -18.96 -13.32 19.71
C THR A 394 -17.51 -13.31 19.21
N THR A 395 -16.95 -14.49 18.93
CA THR A 395 -15.62 -14.61 18.29
C THR A 395 -15.57 -13.84 16.96
N SER A 396 -16.63 -13.89 16.17
CA SER A 396 -16.73 -13.15 14.90
C SER A 396 -16.66 -11.62 15.09
N ASN A 397 -17.41 -11.07 16.04
CA ASN A 397 -17.38 -9.63 16.32
C ASN A 397 -16.02 -9.19 16.89
N THR A 398 -15.37 -10.03 17.69
CA THR A 398 -14.03 -9.77 18.21
C THR A 398 -13.00 -9.73 17.09
N VAL A 399 -13.04 -10.73 16.18
CA VAL A 399 -12.17 -10.77 15.00
C VAL A 399 -12.43 -9.58 14.09
N ARG A 400 -13.69 -9.24 13.82
CA ARG A 400 -14.08 -8.09 12.99
C ARG A 400 -13.61 -6.76 13.59
N SER A 401 -13.72 -6.59 14.90
CA SER A 401 -13.24 -5.39 15.60
C SER A 401 -11.71 -5.28 15.56
N ALA A 402 -11.00 -6.39 15.80
CA ALA A 402 -9.54 -6.42 15.71
C ALA A 402 -9.05 -6.18 14.27
N LEU A 403 -9.75 -6.74 13.28
CA LEU A 403 -9.49 -6.49 11.87
C LEU A 403 -9.71 -5.01 11.52
N SER A 404 -10.83 -4.42 11.95
CA SER A 404 -11.09 -2.99 11.77
C SER A 404 -9.97 -2.11 12.34
N ALA A 405 -9.51 -2.41 13.56
CA ALA A 405 -8.40 -1.68 14.17
C ALA A 405 -7.09 -1.85 13.39
N SER A 406 -6.80 -3.06 12.91
CA SER A 406 -5.63 -3.35 12.08
C SER A 406 -5.68 -2.59 10.74
N LEU A 407 -6.82 -2.64 10.04
CA LEU A 407 -7.04 -1.91 8.79
C LEU A 407 -6.90 -0.39 8.97
N THR A 408 -7.47 0.15 10.05
CA THR A 408 -7.37 1.57 10.41
C THR A 408 -5.91 1.95 10.65
N SER A 409 -5.15 1.13 11.39
CA SER A 409 -3.73 1.36 11.64
C SER A 409 -2.90 1.38 10.34
N ILE A 410 -3.18 0.47 9.42
CA ILE A 410 -2.48 0.38 8.13
C ILE A 410 -2.79 1.60 7.23
N LEU A 411 -4.06 2.00 7.17
CA LEU A 411 -4.52 3.10 6.33
C LEU A 411 -4.22 4.48 6.92
N THR A 412 -3.93 4.57 8.21
CA THR A 412 -3.60 5.83 8.88
C THR A 412 -2.19 6.29 8.49
N PRO A 413 -2.04 7.47 7.87
CA PRO A 413 -0.74 8.02 7.50
C PRO A 413 0.17 8.19 8.73
N LYS A 414 1.43 7.74 8.62
CA LYS A 414 2.49 8.10 9.59
C LYS A 414 3.11 9.47 9.30
N THR A 415 2.91 9.98 8.09
CA THR A 415 3.40 11.26 7.61
C THR A 415 2.23 12.21 7.39
N SER A 416 2.47 13.51 7.55
CA SER A 416 1.43 14.50 7.29
C SER A 416 0.99 14.46 5.83
N THR A 417 -0.32 14.31 5.62
CA THR A 417 -0.98 14.39 4.30
C THR A 417 -1.33 15.83 3.92
N ASP A 418 -1.12 16.80 4.81
CA ASP A 418 -1.43 18.20 4.56
C ASP A 418 -0.39 18.84 3.63
N LEU A 419 -0.68 18.78 2.34
CA LEU A 419 0.13 19.41 1.30
C LEU A 419 0.10 20.94 1.39
N LEU A 420 -1.01 21.57 1.81
CA LEU A 420 -1.11 23.04 1.87
C LEU A 420 -0.24 23.60 2.98
N LEU A 421 -0.24 22.97 4.15
CA LEU A 421 0.68 23.31 5.23
C LEU A 421 2.14 23.13 4.80
N SER A 422 2.44 22.02 4.11
CA SER A 422 3.79 21.75 3.60
C SER A 422 4.26 22.83 2.61
N ILE A 423 3.37 23.25 1.69
CA ILE A 423 3.63 24.33 0.74
C ILE A 423 3.87 25.65 1.48
N ARG A 424 2.96 26.06 2.37
CA ARG A 424 3.08 27.31 3.14
C ARG A 424 4.35 27.36 3.97
N THR A 425 4.70 26.26 4.63
CA THR A 425 5.92 26.15 5.44
C THR A 425 7.17 26.37 4.60
N LYS A 426 7.24 25.73 3.42
CA LYS A 426 8.36 25.91 2.49
C LYS A 426 8.45 27.35 1.97
N LEU A 427 7.32 27.93 1.57
CA LEU A 427 7.26 29.28 1.03
C LEU A 427 7.60 30.37 2.07
N SER A 428 7.33 30.11 3.35
CA SER A 428 7.56 31.05 4.46
C SER A 428 8.95 30.92 5.10
N SER A 429 9.81 30.03 4.59
CA SER A 429 11.14 29.78 5.16
C SER A 429 12.03 31.04 5.04
N PRO A 430 12.52 31.60 6.16
CA PRO A 430 13.25 32.88 6.18
C PRO A 430 14.67 32.80 5.60
N SER A 431 15.22 31.59 5.42
CA SER A 431 16.64 31.36 5.08
C SER A 431 16.92 31.19 3.58
N GLN A 432 15.92 31.28 2.69
CA GLN A 432 16.10 31.20 1.24
C GLN A 432 15.17 32.17 0.50
N ARG A 433 15.61 32.72 -0.65
CA ARG A 433 14.69 33.31 -1.65
C ARG A 433 13.54 32.32 -1.89
N ARG A 434 12.28 32.76 -1.76
CA ARG A 434 11.05 31.97 -1.94
C ARG A 434 11.24 30.90 -3.02
N VAL A 435 11.43 29.64 -2.59
CA VAL A 435 11.63 28.50 -3.48
C VAL A 435 10.27 27.84 -3.69
N PRO A 436 9.85 27.58 -4.95
CA PRO A 436 8.58 26.93 -5.21
C PRO A 436 8.56 25.50 -4.63
N TYR A 437 7.35 25.04 -4.29
CA TYR A 437 7.11 23.66 -3.90
C TYR A 437 6.93 22.78 -5.14
N SER A 438 7.75 21.75 -5.28
CA SER A 438 7.81 20.90 -6.46
C SER A 438 7.16 19.54 -6.21
N ILE A 439 6.18 19.18 -7.05
CA ILE A 439 5.44 17.92 -6.96
C ILE A 439 5.63 17.15 -8.28
N THR A 440 6.21 15.96 -8.20
CA THR A 440 6.43 15.10 -9.37
C THR A 440 5.40 13.99 -9.42
N PHE A 441 4.68 13.89 -10.54
CA PHE A 441 3.69 12.84 -10.78
C PHE A 441 4.32 11.71 -11.57
N VAL A 442 4.30 10.50 -11.01
CA VAL A 442 4.92 9.30 -11.58
C VAL A 442 3.91 8.16 -11.62
N GLY A 443 4.13 7.16 -12.46
CA GLY A 443 3.25 6.00 -12.55
C GLY A 443 3.25 5.36 -13.95
N VAL A 444 2.50 4.27 -14.09
CA VAL A 444 2.44 3.50 -15.33
C VAL A 444 1.63 4.20 -16.42
N ASN A 445 1.56 3.61 -17.61
CA ASN A 445 0.84 4.17 -18.75
C ASN A 445 -0.68 4.16 -18.51
N GLY A 446 -1.39 5.18 -18.99
CA GLY A 446 -2.87 5.18 -19.00
C GLY A 446 -3.57 5.50 -17.67
N VAL A 447 -2.85 5.57 -16.54
CA VAL A 447 -3.41 5.79 -15.20
C VAL A 447 -3.98 7.18 -14.90
N GLY A 448 -3.99 8.09 -15.88
CA GLY A 448 -4.56 9.43 -15.69
C GLY A 448 -3.66 10.44 -14.96
N LYS A 449 -2.32 10.35 -15.12
CA LYS A 449 -1.33 11.31 -14.55
C LYS A 449 -1.64 12.77 -14.91
N SER A 450 -1.62 13.11 -16.20
CA SER A 450 -1.83 14.49 -16.68
C SER A 450 -3.21 15.05 -16.28
N THR A 451 -4.26 14.22 -16.32
CA THR A 451 -5.61 14.61 -15.92
C THR A 451 -5.67 14.93 -14.42
N ASN A 452 -5.19 14.04 -13.55
CA ASN A 452 -5.25 14.26 -12.10
C ASN A 452 -4.26 15.33 -11.63
N LEU A 453 -3.12 15.51 -12.31
CA LEU A 453 -2.26 16.67 -12.12
C LEU A 453 -3.04 17.97 -12.35
N SER A 454 -3.86 18.03 -13.40
CA SER A 454 -4.70 19.19 -13.70
C SER A 454 -5.80 19.41 -12.65
N LYS A 455 -6.35 18.35 -12.06
CA LYS A 455 -7.27 18.46 -10.90
C LYS A 455 -6.57 18.99 -9.65
N VAL A 456 -5.35 18.52 -9.37
CA VAL A 456 -4.54 19.05 -8.27
C VAL A 456 -4.21 20.52 -8.53
N CYS A 457 -3.90 20.90 -9.78
CA CYS A 457 -3.72 22.29 -10.16
C CYS A 457 -4.98 23.13 -9.88
N PHE A 458 -6.17 22.63 -10.27
CA PHE A 458 -7.44 23.27 -9.95
C PHE A 458 -7.62 23.48 -8.44
N TRP A 459 -7.35 22.45 -7.63
CA TRP A 459 -7.42 22.57 -6.18
C TRP A 459 -6.42 23.59 -5.60
N LEU A 460 -5.20 23.69 -6.15
CA LEU A 460 -4.19 24.67 -5.73
C LEU A 460 -4.61 26.11 -6.07
N ILE A 461 -5.15 26.36 -7.27
CA ILE A 461 -5.61 27.70 -7.65
C ILE A 461 -6.83 28.14 -6.85
N GLN A 462 -7.73 27.22 -6.46
CA GLN A 462 -8.83 27.53 -5.55
C GLN A 462 -8.34 27.96 -4.16
N ASN A 463 -7.10 27.61 -3.82
CA ASN A 463 -6.38 28.01 -2.62
C ASN A 463 -5.44 29.21 -2.85
N ASN A 464 -5.62 29.97 -3.95
CA ASN A 464 -4.87 31.18 -4.30
C ASN A 464 -3.35 30.95 -4.41
N LEU A 465 -2.95 29.78 -4.93
CA LEU A 465 -1.56 29.47 -5.23
C LEU A 465 -1.28 29.64 -6.72
N ARG A 466 -0.13 30.21 -7.06
CA ARG A 466 0.36 30.31 -8.44
C ARG A 466 1.08 29.02 -8.82
N VAL A 467 0.66 28.40 -9.92
CA VAL A 467 1.09 27.06 -10.30
C VAL A 467 1.76 27.08 -11.68
N LEU A 468 2.97 26.55 -11.76
CA LEU A 468 3.62 26.25 -13.02
C LEU A 468 3.51 24.75 -13.31
N ILE A 469 2.97 24.38 -14.46
CA ILE A 469 2.95 22.99 -14.92
C ILE A 469 4.17 22.78 -15.83
N ALA A 470 5.03 21.82 -15.50
CA ALA A 470 6.18 21.45 -16.31
C ALA A 470 5.87 20.20 -17.15
N ALA A 471 5.82 20.36 -18.47
CA ALA A 471 5.57 19.29 -19.43
C ALA A 471 6.82 18.43 -19.65
N CYS A 472 7.02 17.42 -18.81
CA CYS A 472 8.18 16.50 -18.90
C CYS A 472 7.82 15.14 -19.53
N ASP A 473 6.59 14.95 -20.03
CA ASP A 473 6.22 13.86 -20.94
C ASP A 473 6.61 14.22 -22.38
N THR A 474 7.89 14.03 -22.71
CA THR A 474 8.45 14.33 -24.04
C THR A 474 8.43 13.14 -25.00
N PHE A 475 7.86 12.01 -24.58
CA PHE A 475 7.89 10.75 -25.32
C PHE A 475 6.55 10.43 -26.00
N ARG A 476 5.41 10.75 -25.35
CA ARG A 476 4.09 10.43 -25.86
C ARG A 476 3.56 11.57 -26.75
N SER A 477 3.19 11.25 -27.99
CA SER A 477 2.55 12.20 -28.91
C SER A 477 1.26 12.80 -28.32
N GLY A 478 1.10 14.12 -28.43
CA GLY A 478 -0.05 14.86 -27.93
C GLY A 478 -0.04 15.12 -26.42
N ALA A 479 0.99 14.70 -25.68
CA ALA A 479 1.07 14.93 -24.23
C ALA A 479 1.23 16.41 -23.88
N VAL A 480 2.03 17.14 -24.67
CA VAL A 480 2.25 18.57 -24.48
C VAL A 480 0.97 19.35 -24.83
N GLU A 481 0.32 19.02 -25.96
CA GLU A 481 -0.96 19.61 -26.36
C GLU A 481 -2.06 19.35 -25.33
N GLN A 482 -2.11 18.15 -24.74
CA GLN A 482 -3.05 17.80 -23.68
C GLN A 482 -2.89 18.76 -22.49
N LEU A 483 -1.66 18.99 -22.02
CA LEU A 483 -1.39 19.93 -20.93
C LEU A 483 -1.69 21.39 -21.33
N ARG A 484 -1.44 21.77 -22.59
CA ARG A 484 -1.76 23.10 -23.11
C ARG A 484 -3.26 23.39 -23.02
N VAL A 485 -4.10 22.42 -23.38
CA VAL A 485 -5.56 22.53 -23.23
C VAL A 485 -5.95 22.65 -21.76
N HIS A 486 -5.36 21.84 -20.87
CA HIS A 486 -5.63 21.94 -19.44
C HIS A 486 -5.24 23.30 -18.85
N VAL A 487 -4.03 23.79 -19.15
CA VAL A 487 -3.54 25.09 -18.67
C VAL A 487 -4.41 26.23 -19.18
N ARG A 488 -4.82 26.22 -20.45
CA ARG A 488 -5.76 27.18 -21.00
C ARG A 488 -7.07 27.18 -20.20
N ASN A 489 -7.69 26.01 -20.03
CA ASN A 489 -8.96 25.89 -19.32
C ASN A 489 -8.85 26.33 -17.86
N LEU A 490 -7.77 25.93 -17.17
CA LEU A 490 -7.51 26.30 -15.77
C LEU A 490 -7.25 27.81 -15.61
N SER A 491 -6.56 28.43 -16.57
CA SER A 491 -6.32 29.87 -16.57
C SER A 491 -7.61 30.66 -16.72
N MET A 492 -8.58 30.13 -17.48
CA MET A 492 -9.92 30.72 -17.61
C MET A 492 -10.81 30.49 -16.37
N LEU A 493 -10.54 29.43 -15.59
CA LEU A 493 -11.27 29.07 -14.37
C LEU A 493 -10.66 29.67 -13.09
N GLY A 494 -9.58 30.44 -13.19
CA GLY A 494 -8.94 31.10 -12.05
C GLY A 494 -9.89 32.00 -11.26
N VAL A 495 -9.58 32.19 -9.97
CA VAL A 495 -10.40 33.00 -9.05
C VAL A 495 -10.62 34.40 -9.64
N ASP A 496 -11.90 34.77 -9.80
CA ASP A 496 -12.40 36.03 -10.38
C ASP A 496 -12.18 36.24 -11.89
N GLY A 497 -11.85 35.20 -12.66
CA GLY A 497 -11.63 35.32 -14.12
C GLY A 497 -10.45 36.22 -14.48
N ALA A 498 -9.62 36.57 -13.50
CA ALA A 498 -8.56 37.53 -13.65
C ALA A 498 -7.25 36.82 -13.99
N THR A 499 -6.67 37.23 -15.10
CA THR A 499 -5.24 37.15 -15.42
C THR A 499 -4.35 37.85 -14.38
N ASP A 500 -4.92 38.39 -13.30
CA ASP A 500 -4.20 39.00 -12.20
C ASP A 500 -3.58 37.97 -11.26
N SER A 501 -2.40 38.37 -10.80
CA SER A 501 -1.37 37.68 -10.01
C SER A 501 -1.76 36.71 -8.87
N LYS A 502 -3.02 36.56 -8.45
CA LYS A 502 -3.40 35.75 -7.27
C LYS A 502 -3.68 34.27 -7.56
N GLY A 503 -3.86 33.87 -8.82
CA GLY A 503 -4.17 32.48 -9.22
C GLY A 503 -3.59 32.08 -10.58
N ARG A 504 -2.40 32.59 -10.94
CA ARG A 504 -1.76 32.37 -12.25
C ARG A 504 -1.39 30.89 -12.46
N VAL A 505 -1.82 30.34 -13.60
CA VAL A 505 -1.39 29.02 -14.11
C VAL A 505 -0.59 29.23 -15.40
N GLU A 506 0.52 28.54 -15.54
CA GLU A 506 1.34 28.60 -16.75
C GLU A 506 1.91 27.23 -17.12
N LEU A 507 2.18 27.02 -18.42
CA LEU A 507 2.82 25.82 -18.94
C LEU A 507 4.30 26.11 -19.27
N PHE A 508 5.19 25.30 -18.72
CA PHE A 508 6.58 25.25 -19.13
C PHE A 508 6.82 24.03 -20.03
N GLU A 509 7.16 24.27 -21.29
CA GLU A 509 7.41 23.24 -22.29
C GLU A 509 8.65 23.53 -23.16
N LYS A 510 9.25 22.48 -23.72
CA LYS A 510 10.38 22.58 -24.68
C LYS A 510 10.18 21.71 -25.93
N GLY A 511 8.93 21.30 -26.17
CA GLY A 511 8.58 20.34 -27.22
C GLY A 511 9.01 18.90 -26.93
N TYR A 512 8.95 18.05 -27.95
CA TYR A 512 9.20 16.62 -27.87
C TYR A 512 10.70 16.25 -27.99
N GLY A 513 11.06 15.05 -27.51
CA GLY A 513 12.41 14.49 -27.66
C GLY A 513 13.50 15.14 -26.80
N LYS A 514 13.15 16.02 -25.87
CA LYS A 514 14.06 16.67 -24.91
C LYS A 514 14.19 15.88 -23.61
N ASP A 515 15.30 16.07 -22.89
CA ASP A 515 15.55 15.42 -21.60
C ASP A 515 14.62 15.97 -20.51
N ALA A 516 13.73 15.11 -19.99
CA ALA A 516 12.77 15.43 -18.94
C ALA A 516 13.42 16.00 -17.67
N ALA A 517 14.62 15.51 -17.31
CA ALA A 517 15.33 15.99 -16.12
C ALA A 517 15.78 17.45 -16.27
N ALA A 518 16.19 17.85 -17.48
CA ALA A 518 16.60 19.22 -17.79
C ALA A 518 15.40 20.17 -17.85
N ILE A 519 14.28 19.74 -18.46
CA ILE A 519 13.05 20.54 -18.51
C ILE A 519 12.55 20.83 -17.09
N ALA A 520 12.49 19.83 -16.22
CA ALA A 520 12.10 20.02 -14.82
C ALA A 520 13.02 21.02 -14.09
N LYS A 521 14.33 20.96 -14.35
CA LYS A 521 15.31 21.88 -13.75
C LYS A 521 15.10 23.32 -14.19
N GLU A 522 14.93 23.53 -15.49
CA GLU A 522 14.66 24.84 -16.06
C GLU A 522 13.29 25.36 -15.58
N ALA A 523 12.27 24.51 -15.48
CA ALA A 523 10.95 24.89 -14.99
C ALA A 523 11.00 25.35 -13.52
N ILE A 524 11.73 24.66 -12.65
CA ILE A 524 11.90 25.06 -11.25
C ILE A 524 12.66 26.39 -11.14
N ALA A 525 13.69 26.60 -11.96
CA ALA A 525 14.41 27.87 -12.02
C ALA A 525 13.51 29.01 -12.50
N HIS A 526 12.78 28.80 -13.61
CA HIS A 526 11.81 29.73 -14.15
C HIS A 526 10.71 30.08 -13.13
N ALA A 527 10.19 29.07 -12.42
CA ALA A 527 9.21 29.25 -11.35
C ALA A 527 9.74 30.14 -10.24
N LYS A 528 10.99 29.94 -9.82
CA LYS A 528 11.64 30.74 -8.79
C LYS A 528 11.83 32.20 -9.23
N GLU A 529 12.22 32.43 -10.47
CA GLU A 529 12.45 33.77 -11.04
C GLU A 529 11.15 34.54 -11.24
N ASN A 530 10.09 33.87 -11.70
CA ASN A 530 8.78 34.46 -11.96
C ASN A 530 7.85 34.40 -10.74
N GLY A 531 8.35 33.90 -9.62
CA GLY A 531 7.68 33.89 -8.34
C GLY A 531 6.50 32.93 -8.25
N PHE A 532 6.47 31.81 -8.96
CA PHE A 532 5.44 30.77 -8.77
C PHE A 532 5.56 30.10 -7.39
N ASP A 533 4.43 29.61 -6.88
CA ASP A 533 4.35 29.00 -5.55
C ASP A 533 4.56 27.48 -5.62
N VAL A 534 4.04 26.86 -6.68
CA VAL A 534 4.09 25.41 -6.88
C VAL A 534 4.53 25.10 -8.31
N VAL A 535 5.34 24.05 -8.47
CA VAL A 535 5.68 23.44 -9.77
C VAL A 535 5.12 22.01 -9.79
N LEU A 536 4.22 21.72 -10.72
CA LEU A 536 3.70 20.39 -10.97
C LEU A 536 4.43 19.77 -12.16
N ILE A 537 5.16 18.69 -11.93
CA ILE A 537 5.98 18.04 -12.95
C ILE A 537 5.21 16.83 -13.49
N ASP A 538 4.69 16.94 -14.72
CA ASP A 538 4.05 15.82 -15.42
C ASP A 538 5.11 14.97 -16.09
N THR A 539 5.14 13.68 -15.80
CA THR A 539 6.14 12.78 -16.37
C THR A 539 5.48 11.72 -17.25
N ALA A 540 6.20 11.23 -18.27
CA ALA A 540 5.72 10.13 -19.11
C ALA A 540 5.23 8.91 -18.29
N GLY A 541 4.32 8.12 -18.84
CA GLY A 541 4.06 6.81 -18.27
C GLY A 541 5.20 5.85 -18.58
N ARG A 542 5.47 4.91 -17.68
CA ARG A 542 6.51 3.89 -17.86
C ARG A 542 6.18 2.63 -17.09
N MET A 543 6.47 1.48 -17.70
CA MET A 543 6.36 0.19 -17.00
C MET A 543 7.51 0.04 -16.02
N GLN A 544 7.24 -0.62 -14.90
CA GLN A 544 8.18 -0.87 -13.82
C GLN A 544 9.42 -1.66 -14.26
N ASP A 545 9.29 -2.50 -15.29
CA ASP A 545 10.37 -3.33 -15.82
C ASP A 545 11.21 -2.62 -16.91
N ASN A 546 10.86 -1.40 -17.31
CA ASN A 546 11.59 -0.65 -18.32
C ASN A 546 12.74 0.15 -17.69
N GLU A 547 13.89 -0.51 -17.56
CA GLU A 547 15.09 0.05 -16.92
C GLU A 547 15.56 1.39 -17.52
N PRO A 548 15.70 1.58 -18.85
CA PRO A 548 16.09 2.88 -19.41
C PRO A 548 15.16 4.04 -19.01
N LEU A 549 13.85 3.81 -19.02
CA LEU A 549 12.87 4.82 -18.62
C LEU A 549 12.86 5.09 -17.11
N MET A 550 13.14 4.06 -16.30
CA MET A 550 13.26 4.20 -14.85
C MET A 550 14.56 4.92 -14.45
N ARG A 551 15.67 4.68 -15.15
CA ARG A 551 16.93 5.46 -14.97
C ARG A 551 16.72 6.93 -15.32
N ALA A 552 16.01 7.23 -16.42
CA ALA A 552 15.67 8.60 -16.78
C ALA A 552 14.81 9.30 -15.71
N LEU A 553 13.83 8.58 -15.15
CA LEU A 553 13.02 9.10 -14.04
C LEU A 553 13.85 9.33 -12.76
N ALA A 554 14.70 8.36 -12.40
CA ALA A 554 15.57 8.50 -11.24
C ALA A 554 16.56 9.66 -11.39
N LYS A 555 17.07 9.89 -12.61
CA LYS A 555 17.86 11.09 -12.94
C LYS A 555 17.04 12.37 -12.72
N LEU A 556 15.81 12.44 -13.20
CA LEU A 556 14.93 13.60 -12.98
C LEU A 556 14.74 13.86 -11.49
N VAL A 557 14.43 12.83 -10.70
CA VAL A 557 14.23 12.95 -9.25
C VAL A 557 15.52 13.38 -8.55
N THR A 558 16.66 12.80 -8.92
CA THR A 558 17.94 13.10 -8.26
C THR A 558 18.41 14.52 -8.55
N VAL A 559 18.39 14.93 -9.83
CA VAL A 559 18.84 16.26 -10.27
C VAL A 559 17.98 17.37 -9.70
N ASN A 560 16.67 17.15 -9.58
CA ASN A 560 15.71 18.19 -9.19
C ASN A 560 15.30 18.14 -7.72
N SER A 561 15.53 17.02 -7.03
CA SER A 561 15.19 16.82 -5.62
C SER A 561 13.77 17.31 -5.26
N PRO A 562 12.72 16.75 -5.90
CA PRO A 562 11.36 17.22 -5.70
C PRO A 562 10.87 17.05 -4.25
N ASP A 563 10.05 17.99 -3.79
CA ASP A 563 9.52 18.03 -2.42
C ASP A 563 8.54 16.88 -2.15
N LYS A 564 7.77 16.51 -3.17
CA LYS A 564 6.84 15.38 -3.14
C LYS A 564 6.89 14.59 -4.44
N ILE A 565 6.98 13.27 -4.32
CA ILE A 565 6.84 12.33 -5.43
C ILE A 565 5.53 11.58 -5.22
N LEU A 566 4.55 11.85 -6.09
CA LEU A 566 3.24 11.24 -6.04
C LEU A 566 3.12 10.14 -7.08
N PHE A 567 2.93 8.92 -6.62
CA PHE A 567 2.59 7.80 -7.49
C PHE A 567 1.11 7.83 -7.83
N VAL A 568 0.82 7.86 -9.12
CA VAL A 568 -0.54 7.81 -9.66
C VAL A 568 -0.84 6.37 -10.05
N GLY A 569 -1.81 5.76 -9.36
CA GLY A 569 -2.26 4.39 -9.58
C GLY A 569 -3.75 4.35 -9.95
N GLU A 570 -4.23 3.23 -10.47
CA GLU A 570 -5.65 3.00 -10.75
C GLU A 570 -6.27 2.11 -9.66
N ALA A 571 -7.49 2.44 -9.23
CA ALA A 571 -8.21 1.63 -8.24
C ALA A 571 -8.60 0.23 -8.76
N LEU A 572 -8.83 0.11 -10.07
CA LEU A 572 -9.26 -1.13 -10.74
C LEU A 572 -8.20 -2.23 -10.70
N VAL A 573 -6.93 -1.84 -10.60
CA VAL A 573 -5.80 -2.75 -10.73
C VAL A 573 -5.59 -3.37 -9.34
N GLY A 574 -5.99 -4.64 -9.17
CA GLY A 574 -5.91 -5.37 -7.89
C GLY A 574 -4.48 -5.74 -7.50
N ASN A 575 -4.13 -7.03 -7.54
CA ASN A 575 -2.77 -7.52 -7.20
C ASN A 575 -1.66 -6.83 -8.00
N GLU A 576 -1.94 -6.50 -9.26
CA GLU A 576 -0.96 -5.90 -10.17
C GLU A 576 -0.56 -4.47 -9.73
N ALA A 577 -1.43 -3.73 -9.05
CA ALA A 577 -1.08 -2.38 -8.57
C ALA A 577 -0.02 -2.45 -7.48
N VAL A 578 -0.06 -3.49 -6.64
CA VAL A 578 0.95 -3.73 -5.62
C VAL A 578 2.29 -4.04 -6.26
N ASP A 579 2.34 -4.94 -7.25
CA ASP A 579 3.59 -5.30 -7.92
C ASP A 579 4.19 -4.09 -8.66
N GLN A 580 3.35 -3.38 -9.42
CA GLN A 580 3.73 -2.14 -10.10
C GLN A 580 4.33 -1.14 -9.12
N LEU A 581 3.63 -0.83 -8.04
CA LEU A 581 4.06 0.14 -7.04
C LEU A 581 5.36 -0.30 -6.34
N THR A 582 5.47 -1.56 -5.95
CA THR A 582 6.65 -2.10 -5.25
C THR A 582 7.89 -2.04 -6.13
N LYS A 583 7.79 -2.54 -7.37
CA LYS A 583 8.89 -2.53 -8.32
C LYS A 583 9.25 -1.10 -8.72
N PHE A 584 8.26 -0.22 -8.86
CA PHE A 584 8.48 1.18 -9.19
C PHE A 584 9.22 1.92 -8.07
N ASP A 585 8.78 1.79 -6.82
CA ASP A 585 9.45 2.41 -5.66
C ASP A 585 10.87 1.87 -5.50
N ARG A 586 11.04 0.55 -5.61
CA ARG A 586 12.35 -0.11 -5.56
C ARG A 586 13.28 0.41 -6.65
N ALA A 587 12.87 0.38 -7.91
CA ALA A 587 13.69 0.85 -9.02
C ALA A 587 14.06 2.34 -8.86
N LEU A 588 13.12 3.18 -8.38
CA LEU A 588 13.39 4.57 -8.12
C LEU A 588 14.44 4.76 -7.01
N ARG A 589 14.34 3.99 -5.92
CA ARG A 589 15.31 3.99 -4.81
C ARG A 589 16.69 3.49 -5.23
N ASP A 590 16.73 2.41 -5.99
CA ASP A 590 17.97 1.76 -6.45
C ASP A 590 18.73 2.71 -7.40
N PHE A 591 18.07 3.28 -8.41
CA PHE A 591 18.73 4.17 -9.36
C PHE A 591 19.03 5.57 -8.81
N SER A 592 18.24 6.10 -7.86
CA SER A 592 18.53 7.39 -7.22
C SER A 592 19.70 7.31 -6.24
N SER A 593 19.80 6.20 -5.48
CA SER A 593 20.92 5.97 -4.56
C SER A 593 22.24 5.80 -5.31
N ALA A 594 22.24 5.07 -6.43
CA ALA A 594 23.42 4.92 -7.27
C ALA A 594 23.97 6.25 -7.81
N SER A 595 23.09 7.23 -8.04
CA SER A 595 23.46 8.53 -8.60
C SER A 595 23.89 9.57 -7.55
N SER A 596 23.41 9.47 -6.30
CA SER A 596 23.56 10.56 -5.31
C SER A 596 23.96 10.12 -3.90
N GLY A 597 24.02 8.82 -3.62
CA GLY A 597 24.20 8.28 -2.28
C GLY A 597 22.97 8.40 -1.37
N LYS A 598 21.89 9.07 -1.82
CA LYS A 598 20.64 9.22 -1.07
C LYS A 598 19.49 8.52 -1.80
N SER A 599 18.92 7.50 -1.17
CA SER A 599 17.76 6.80 -1.70
C SER A 599 16.52 7.70 -1.64
N ARG A 600 15.86 7.91 -2.78
CA ARG A 600 14.59 8.64 -2.87
C ARG A 600 13.51 7.73 -3.43
N GLY A 601 12.44 7.54 -2.66
CA GLY A 601 11.25 6.79 -3.07
C GLY A 601 10.02 7.68 -3.18
N ILE A 602 8.87 7.06 -3.38
CA ILE A 602 7.55 7.66 -3.41
C ILE A 602 7.19 8.22 -2.02
N ASP A 603 6.54 9.39 -1.96
CA ASP A 603 6.11 10.05 -0.72
C ASP A 603 4.60 9.93 -0.45
N GLY A 604 3.83 9.56 -1.46
CA GLY A 604 2.39 9.53 -1.39
C GLY A 604 1.78 9.05 -2.70
N MET A 605 0.48 8.77 -2.64
CA MET A 605 -0.26 8.18 -3.75
C MET A 605 -1.47 9.01 -4.13
N LEU A 606 -1.80 9.00 -5.41
CA LEU A 606 -3.04 9.50 -5.97
C LEU A 606 -3.73 8.34 -6.69
N VAL A 607 -4.86 7.88 -6.15
CA VAL A 607 -5.58 6.72 -6.72
C VAL A 607 -6.69 7.22 -7.64
N THR A 608 -6.66 6.78 -8.89
CA THR A 608 -7.56 7.24 -9.96
C THR A 608 -8.63 6.21 -10.28
N LYS A 609 -9.63 6.62 -11.07
CA LYS A 609 -10.77 5.78 -11.47
C LYS A 609 -11.50 5.20 -10.25
N TRP A 610 -11.51 5.94 -9.15
CA TRP A 610 -12.12 5.50 -7.90
C TRP A 610 -13.63 5.34 -8.01
N ASP A 611 -14.24 6.09 -8.93
CA ASP A 611 -15.64 5.99 -9.33
C ASP A 611 -16.03 4.65 -9.96
N THR A 612 -15.05 3.86 -10.40
CA THR A 612 -15.30 2.60 -11.11
C THR A 612 -15.23 1.35 -10.22
N VAL A 613 -14.85 1.50 -8.95
CA VAL A 613 -14.63 0.36 -8.03
C VAL A 613 -15.75 0.14 -7.02
N ASP A 614 -16.82 0.93 -7.04
CA ASP A 614 -17.95 0.86 -6.09
C ASP A 614 -17.46 0.67 -4.63
N ASP A 615 -17.69 -0.50 -4.04
CA ASP A 615 -17.30 -0.89 -2.69
C ASP A 615 -15.98 -1.70 -2.62
N LYS A 616 -15.37 -2.02 -3.77
CA LYS A 616 -14.14 -2.82 -3.90
C LYS A 616 -12.88 -1.98 -3.72
N VAL A 617 -12.79 -1.31 -2.59
CA VAL A 617 -11.72 -0.35 -2.28
C VAL A 617 -10.47 -0.96 -1.64
N GLY A 618 -10.37 -2.28 -1.59
CA GLY A 618 -9.24 -3.01 -1.01
C GLY A 618 -7.90 -2.78 -1.71
N ALA A 619 -7.89 -2.23 -2.92
CA ALA A 619 -6.67 -1.80 -3.60
C ALA A 619 -5.93 -0.71 -2.79
N ALA A 620 -6.68 0.21 -2.14
CA ALA A 620 -6.10 1.25 -1.29
C ALA A 620 -5.34 0.67 -0.08
N LEU A 621 -5.93 -0.33 0.58
CA LEU A 621 -5.28 -1.05 1.67
C LEU A 621 -4.00 -1.75 1.18
N SER A 622 -4.07 -2.38 0.02
CA SER A 622 -2.94 -3.15 -0.52
C SER A 622 -1.76 -2.23 -0.87
N MET A 623 -2.03 -1.08 -1.48
CA MET A 623 -1.01 -0.08 -1.84
C MET A 623 -0.36 0.56 -0.60
N THR A 624 -1.17 0.93 0.40
CA THR A 624 -0.70 1.54 1.66
C THR A 624 0.10 0.56 2.51
N TYR A 625 -0.35 -0.70 2.64
CA TYR A 625 0.36 -1.73 3.41
C TYR A 625 1.79 -1.96 2.91
N VAL A 626 1.96 -1.99 1.59
CA VAL A 626 3.23 -2.36 0.97
C VAL A 626 4.22 -1.20 0.98
N THR A 627 3.76 0.00 0.69
CA THR A 627 4.64 1.18 0.61
C THR A 627 4.82 1.92 1.93
N GLY A 628 3.86 1.78 2.86
CA GLY A 628 3.76 2.62 4.04
C GLY A 628 3.48 4.09 3.73
N GLN A 629 3.19 4.44 2.47
CA GLN A 629 2.92 5.81 2.03
C GLN A 629 1.41 6.10 2.04
N PRO A 630 1.00 7.33 2.33
CA PRO A 630 -0.41 7.67 2.37
C PRO A 630 -1.02 7.89 0.99
N ILE A 631 -2.32 7.64 0.87
CA ILE A 631 -3.13 8.11 -0.27
C ILE A 631 -3.55 9.54 0.04
N ILE A 632 -3.05 10.50 -0.74
CA ILE A 632 -3.32 11.93 -0.52
C ILE A 632 -4.65 12.33 -1.15
N PHE A 633 -4.92 11.85 -2.36
CA PHE A 633 -6.14 12.14 -3.09
C PHE A 633 -6.65 10.90 -3.81
N VAL A 634 -7.96 10.90 -4.06
CA VAL A 634 -8.60 9.98 -5.01
C VAL A 634 -9.31 10.75 -6.12
N GLY A 635 -9.09 10.31 -7.36
CA GLY A 635 -9.73 10.84 -8.55
C GLY A 635 -10.94 9.99 -8.92
N CYS A 636 -12.13 10.61 -8.93
CA CYS A 636 -13.42 9.92 -9.04
C CYS A 636 -14.24 10.34 -10.27
N GLY A 637 -13.55 10.59 -11.39
CA GLY A 637 -14.19 11.08 -12.62
C GLY A 637 -13.20 11.80 -13.53
N GLN A 638 -13.71 12.59 -14.48
CA GLN A 638 -12.90 13.23 -15.51
C GLN A 638 -12.82 14.76 -15.36
N THR A 639 -13.75 15.38 -14.62
CA THR A 639 -13.81 16.83 -14.44
C THR A 639 -12.77 17.32 -13.42
N TYR A 640 -12.52 18.62 -13.35
CA TYR A 640 -11.55 19.18 -12.40
C TYR A 640 -12.00 19.07 -10.94
N THR A 641 -13.31 18.99 -10.71
CA THR A 641 -13.92 18.86 -9.39
C THR A 641 -13.98 17.41 -8.90
N ASP A 642 -13.69 16.43 -9.76
CA ASP A 642 -13.64 14.99 -9.42
C ASP A 642 -12.32 14.59 -8.72
N LEU A 643 -11.96 15.36 -7.69
CA LEU A 643 -10.86 15.10 -6.77
C LEU A 643 -11.42 15.08 -5.35
N ARG A 644 -11.02 14.09 -4.56
CA ARG A 644 -11.55 13.83 -3.22
C ARG A 644 -10.45 13.45 -2.25
N GLN A 645 -10.70 13.66 -0.97
CA GLN A 645 -9.91 13.09 0.11
C GLN A 645 -10.50 11.77 0.58
N LEU A 646 -9.62 10.89 1.06
CA LEU A 646 -9.98 9.56 1.52
C LEU A 646 -10.05 9.56 3.04
N ARG A 647 -11.24 9.32 3.60
CA ARG A 647 -11.38 9.12 5.06
C ARG A 647 -11.13 7.67 5.42
N VAL A 648 -10.19 7.43 6.33
CA VAL A 648 -9.79 6.09 6.75
C VAL A 648 -11.00 5.30 7.27
N ASP A 649 -11.78 5.88 8.17
CA ASP A 649 -12.96 5.21 8.76
C ASP A 649 -13.96 4.76 7.69
N SER A 650 -14.20 5.61 6.68
CA SER A 650 -15.11 5.33 5.58
C SER A 650 -14.62 4.17 4.72
N VAL A 651 -13.32 4.09 4.45
CA VAL A 651 -12.71 2.98 3.69
C VAL A 651 -12.75 1.68 4.48
N VAL A 652 -12.39 1.71 5.77
CA VAL A 652 -12.43 0.53 6.63
C VAL A 652 -13.85 -0.02 6.72
N GLN A 653 -14.84 0.87 6.87
CA GLN A 653 -16.25 0.47 6.86
C GLN A 653 -16.67 -0.17 5.53
N ALA A 654 -16.27 0.41 4.38
CA ALA A 654 -16.57 -0.14 3.06
C ALA A 654 -15.89 -1.50 2.80
N ILE A 655 -14.66 -1.69 3.29
CA ILE A 655 -13.92 -2.96 3.21
C ILE A 655 -14.60 -4.04 4.07
N LEU A 656 -15.19 -3.67 5.20
CA LEU A 656 -15.82 -4.63 6.11
C LEU A 656 -17.32 -4.83 5.84
N SER A 657 -17.98 -3.97 5.06
CA SER A 657 -19.41 -4.11 4.77
C SER A 657 -19.68 -5.30 3.86
N ASP A 658 -20.76 -6.05 4.12
CA ASP A 658 -21.08 -7.30 3.42
C ASP A 658 -21.38 -7.16 1.92
#